data_AF-T1GFQ0-F1
#
_entry.id   AF-T1GFQ0-F1
#
_cell.length_a   1.000
_cell.length_b   1.000
_cell.length_c   1.000
_cell.angle_alpha   90.00
_cell.angle_beta   90.00
_cell.angle_gamma   90.00
#
_symmetry.space_group_name_H-M   'P 1'
#
loop_
_entity.id
_entity.type
_entity.pdbx_description
1 polymer ?
#
loop_
_entity_poly.entity_id
_entity_poly.type
_entity_poly.pdbx_seq_one_letter_code
_entity_poly.pdbx_strand_id
1 'polypeptide(L)'
;MSKFQRSRLKVLRFSFMECHEPLEVWNYPFILGITRRVSEEEASTSKSVEPQKNFSSFQDEDLKVLETVTEEKQATDNSSPPPPEKIRKLDSESTFTGSEDYYVDKKPMKSYFKVETLYKPACPEYKLKHPNQTSSKDTQITEEDFDFKLSEYNTNVIRFSKNVDYWIKLVQFQDEAPYKWTSLVLAEKKLDIIERALYHIPGNEELYKLYIEMINICFASYEVSKKLEIQISKNPTNYFLWNAYIMTSQCSMARCLVPDILKLYEKSMRELYKRSKSDDQTMLKMFKNVAIFLKQSGLFEQFFALLKLGLELNVDPNSFNFQNNPDAQNTLIEYEELVLKSGLPMTEIWLRIEKLRQNYYFLPCPPGYKSSSDPQRIVFNEDVCHYIYPLSNNENSFYMILQILYMLKFPIFSSSCFRNKFNLELKDSDGLEEYFLCKELVVGPTFLNNVIGHELYSNTLKELLLLCSECFKNRDEQKRILFLYLLLKFERLLLVLEKVSGKYNEEYGKKLRSKVKKILKKDENRNVLNFYSEYILMEYEMDKMDTVENIYQIAFASEKYLSEETRCSEVYYGVASYVEILLKKGDFDKALRLILGGDDVTDSSKLIVLRKLIEKVSNIVSIEKNISIMELEQYVLPDHFINLLKIRIYYQCLLGQNLEAIEALEKILQFFIEKNDRHQFLREEVLQILLKIMQWPGKNCIVSNVLFFDKISSAIEEFPENLFFLSTAVLIQNQPWYKIRKLLSQKSVASVIFQIVGIRIRFLLNREMYLDNDINECPWNKALYVDGCIYVPQEVPHLQDLLIEKQLRIYALPEELDILREDK
;
A
#
# COMPACT_ATOMS: atom_id res chain seq x y z
N MET A 1 33.04 -5.22 13.41
CA MET A 1 31.66 -4.69 13.33
C MET A 1 31.18 -4.32 14.73
N SER A 2 30.71 -3.07 14.93
CA SER A 2 30.62 -2.44 16.24
C SER A 2 29.27 -2.66 16.95
N LYS A 3 29.22 -2.35 18.26
CA LYS A 3 27.98 -2.36 19.08
C LYS A 3 26.82 -1.56 18.43
N PHE A 4 27.15 -0.56 17.61
CA PHE A 4 26.21 0.30 16.88
C PHE A 4 25.32 -0.44 15.85
N GLN A 5 25.77 -1.57 15.31
CA GLN A 5 24.96 -2.40 14.40
C GLN A 5 23.96 -3.31 15.14
N ARG A 6 24.30 -3.75 16.36
CA ARG A 6 23.38 -4.53 17.20
C ARG A 6 22.21 -3.68 17.73
N SER A 7 22.38 -2.37 17.86
CA SER A 7 21.29 -1.44 18.15
C SER A 7 20.31 -1.28 16.98
N ARG A 8 20.75 -1.22 15.72
CA ARG A 8 19.82 -1.14 14.56
C ARG A 8 18.93 -2.37 14.42
N LEU A 9 19.47 -3.56 14.68
CA LEU A 9 18.67 -4.81 14.75
C LEU A 9 17.75 -4.90 15.97
N LYS A 10 18.04 -4.16 17.06
CA LYS A 10 17.10 -4.00 18.19
C LYS A 10 15.99 -2.99 17.87
N VAL A 11 16.30 -1.89 17.18
CA VAL A 11 15.30 -0.91 16.73
C VAL A 11 14.31 -1.53 15.75
N LEU A 12 14.78 -2.41 14.84
CA LEU A 12 13.91 -3.19 13.94
C LEU A 12 13.02 -4.24 14.65
N ARG A 13 13.20 -4.50 15.95
CA ARG A 13 12.27 -5.34 16.75
C ARG A 13 11.10 -4.55 17.35
N PHE A 14 11.16 -3.22 17.36
CA PHE A 14 10.29 -2.35 18.17
C PHE A 14 9.20 -1.61 17.36
N SER A 15 8.80 -2.10 16.18
CA SER A 15 7.99 -1.27 15.25
C SER A 15 7.02 -2.01 14.31
N PHE A 16 6.56 -3.22 14.64
CA PHE A 16 5.58 -3.96 13.82
C PHE A 16 4.26 -4.16 14.56
N MET A 17 3.43 -3.11 14.51
CA MET A 17 2.31 -2.93 15.41
C MET A 17 1.24 -2.07 14.71
N GLU A 18 0.12 -2.68 14.28
CA GLU A 18 -0.87 -2.02 13.43
C GLU A 18 -1.62 -0.86 14.11
N CYS A 19 -2.23 0.01 13.32
CA CYS A 19 -3.29 0.89 13.83
C CYS A 19 -4.62 0.16 14.18
N HIS A 20 -4.71 -1.15 13.89
CA HIS A 20 -5.54 -2.13 14.63
C HIS A 20 -4.72 -3.30 15.22
N GLU A 21 -3.67 -2.88 15.92
CA GLU A 21 -3.15 -3.40 17.18
C GLU A 21 -1.77 -4.08 17.19
N PRO A 22 -0.96 -3.82 18.25
CA PRO A 22 0.44 -4.23 18.35
C PRO A 22 0.75 -5.75 18.50
N LEU A 23 1.71 -6.37 17.80
CA LEU A 23 2.29 -7.67 18.23
C LEU A 23 3.81 -7.75 18.01
N GLU A 24 4.58 -7.77 19.11
CA GLU A 24 5.95 -8.27 19.06
C GLU A 24 5.90 -9.78 18.81
N VAL A 25 6.76 -10.28 17.91
CA VAL A 25 7.06 -11.71 17.84
C VAL A 25 7.79 -12.10 19.13
N TRP A 26 7.06 -12.74 20.02
CA TRP A 26 7.54 -13.26 21.31
C TRP A 26 8.81 -14.09 21.15
N ASN A 27 9.96 -13.52 21.51
CA ASN A 27 11.26 -14.17 21.38
C ASN A 27 12.20 -13.84 22.56
N TYR A 28 11.96 -14.54 23.68
CA TYR A 28 12.96 -14.88 24.69
C TYR A 28 13.09 -16.43 24.73
N PRO A 29 14.21 -17.01 25.21
CA PRO A 29 15.11 -17.73 24.31
C PRO A 29 15.10 -19.22 24.62
N PHE A 30 14.44 -20.03 23.77
CA PHE A 30 14.42 -21.49 23.92
C PHE A 30 14.96 -22.29 22.72
N ILE A 31 15.56 -21.62 21.72
CA ILE A 31 16.29 -22.28 20.62
C ILE A 31 17.79 -21.96 20.70
N LEU A 32 18.40 -22.32 21.83
CA LEU A 32 19.84 -22.58 22.01
C LEU A 32 19.96 -23.54 23.21
N GLY A 33 19.75 -24.85 23.00
CA GLY A 33 19.59 -25.76 24.15
C GLY A 33 19.57 -27.27 23.96
N ILE A 34 19.72 -27.85 22.75
CA ILE A 34 19.93 -29.31 22.60
C ILE A 34 21.09 -29.61 21.64
N THR A 35 22.30 -29.23 22.06
CA THR A 35 23.55 -29.96 21.77
C THR A 35 24.55 -29.76 22.91
N ARG A 36 24.19 -30.22 24.12
CA ARG A 36 25.11 -30.75 25.16
C ARG A 36 24.36 -31.20 26.42
N ARG A 37 24.14 -32.51 26.53
CA ARG A 37 24.13 -33.26 27.80
C ARG A 37 24.36 -34.75 27.49
N VAL A 38 25.60 -35.17 27.60
CA VAL A 38 26.05 -36.46 28.18
C VAL A 38 27.35 -36.12 28.93
N SER A 39 27.58 -36.81 30.06
CA SER A 39 28.67 -36.65 31.04
C SER A 39 28.80 -35.29 31.74
N GLU A 40 28.99 -35.20 33.05
CA GLU A 40 28.75 -36.21 34.12
C GLU A 40 28.57 -35.50 35.47
N GLU A 41 28.39 -36.27 36.54
CA GLU A 41 28.09 -35.80 37.89
C GLU A 41 29.29 -35.20 38.65
N GLU A 42 28.99 -34.71 39.87
CA GLU A 42 29.87 -34.59 41.04
C GLU A 42 30.76 -33.34 41.31
N ALA A 43 30.87 -33.11 42.64
CA ALA A 43 31.99 -32.53 43.39
C ALA A 43 32.42 -31.06 43.20
N SER A 44 31.82 -30.21 44.04
CA SER A 44 32.50 -29.40 45.08
C SER A 44 33.85 -28.67 44.85
N THR A 45 33.90 -27.47 45.44
CA THR A 45 35.07 -26.76 46.04
C THR A 45 36.13 -26.04 45.20
N SER A 46 36.19 -24.72 45.46
CA SER A 46 37.38 -23.91 45.77
C SER A 46 38.18 -23.14 44.69
N LYS A 47 38.12 -21.80 44.84
CA LYS A 47 39.21 -20.79 44.85
C LYS A 47 40.34 -20.80 43.80
N SER A 48 40.49 -19.61 43.18
CA SER A 48 41.78 -18.97 42.75
C SER A 48 42.55 -19.68 41.62
N VAL A 49 43.48 -19.08 40.86
CA VAL A 49 44.20 -17.78 40.90
C VAL A 49 44.37 -17.28 39.43
N GLU A 50 44.61 -15.98 39.23
CA GLU A 50 45.34 -15.39 38.08
C GLU A 50 46.83 -15.87 38.03
N PRO A 51 47.72 -15.42 37.11
CA PRO A 51 47.60 -15.09 35.68
C PRO A 51 48.82 -15.63 34.84
N GLN A 52 49.04 -15.03 33.65
CA GLN A 52 50.36 -14.65 33.07
C GLN A 52 51.16 -15.53 32.08
N LYS A 53 51.74 -14.80 31.10
CA LYS A 53 53.02 -14.98 30.37
C LYS A 53 53.06 -16.03 29.24
N ASN A 54 53.20 -15.59 27.98
CA ASN A 54 54.47 -15.36 27.22
C ASN A 54 54.75 -16.59 26.31
N PHE A 55 55.48 -16.56 25.18
CA PHE A 55 56.32 -15.56 24.49
C PHE A 55 56.40 -15.98 22.98
N SER A 56 56.73 -15.06 22.04
CA SER A 56 57.55 -15.25 20.79
C SER A 56 57.46 -16.52 19.90
N SER A 57 57.68 -16.55 18.58
CA SER A 57 57.92 -15.58 17.47
C SER A 57 58.40 -16.37 16.24
N PHE A 58 58.28 -15.84 15.01
CA PHE A 58 58.94 -16.33 13.75
C PHE A 58 58.55 -17.75 13.29
N GLN A 59 58.83 -18.20 12.06
CA GLN A 59 58.62 -17.70 10.69
C GLN A 59 58.91 -18.93 9.78
N ASP A 60 58.08 -19.12 8.76
CA ASP A 60 58.38 -19.72 7.44
C ASP A 60 58.95 -21.15 7.23
N GLU A 61 58.67 -21.60 6.00
CA GLU A 61 59.21 -22.72 5.19
C GLU A 61 58.73 -24.19 5.41
N ASP A 62 57.96 -24.62 4.40
CA ASP A 62 58.01 -25.87 3.63
C ASP A 62 58.10 -27.26 4.31
N LEU A 63 57.14 -28.12 3.93
CA LEU A 63 57.40 -29.56 3.81
C LEU A 63 56.53 -30.21 2.72
N LYS A 64 57.18 -31.05 1.90
CA LYS A 64 56.64 -31.74 0.73
C LYS A 64 56.90 -33.23 0.86
N VAL A 65 55.95 -34.05 0.39
CA VAL A 65 56.10 -35.48 0.03
C VAL A 65 56.30 -36.50 1.17
N LEU A 66 55.39 -37.47 1.24
CA LEU A 66 55.75 -38.90 1.40
C LEU A 66 54.69 -39.78 0.72
N GLU A 67 55.14 -40.93 0.20
CA GLU A 67 54.50 -41.69 -0.87
C GLU A 67 53.91 -43.05 -0.43
N THR A 68 52.77 -43.42 -1.04
CA THR A 68 52.44 -44.72 -1.70
C THR A 68 52.41 -46.08 -0.93
N VAL A 69 52.11 -47.15 -1.71
CA VAL A 69 52.16 -48.62 -1.45
C VAL A 69 50.86 -49.27 -0.93
N THR A 70 50.24 -50.31 -1.54
CA THR A 70 50.36 -51.01 -2.87
C THR A 70 49.11 -51.88 -3.14
N GLU A 71 48.80 -52.13 -4.44
CA GLU A 71 48.47 -53.40 -5.18
C GLU A 71 47.66 -54.55 -4.51
N GLU A 72 46.98 -55.49 -5.20
CA GLU A 72 46.95 -55.94 -6.62
C GLU A 72 45.46 -56.01 -7.14
N LYS A 73 45.00 -56.64 -8.25
CA LYS A 73 45.55 -57.46 -9.37
C LYS A 73 44.61 -57.38 -10.61
N GLN A 74 44.73 -58.27 -11.60
CA GLN A 74 43.88 -58.38 -12.82
C GLN A 74 43.55 -59.84 -13.20
N ALA A 75 42.49 -60.06 -14.00
CA ALA A 75 42.35 -61.19 -14.93
C ALA A 75 41.35 -60.86 -16.07
N THR A 76 41.57 -61.43 -17.26
CA THR A 76 40.81 -61.22 -18.50
C THR A 76 40.25 -62.56 -19.03
N ASP A 77 39.09 -62.58 -19.72
CA ASP A 77 39.01 -63.16 -21.07
C ASP A 77 37.69 -62.91 -21.84
N ASN A 78 37.70 -63.25 -23.14
CA ASN A 78 36.70 -62.89 -24.17
C ASN A 78 35.68 -64.01 -24.51
N SER A 79 34.48 -63.64 -25.03
CA SER A 79 34.02 -64.09 -26.39
C SER A 79 32.58 -63.69 -26.80
N SER A 80 32.45 -63.08 -28.00
CA SER A 80 31.30 -63.03 -28.96
C SER A 80 29.97 -62.26 -28.65
N PRO A 81 29.55 -61.31 -29.53
CA PRO A 81 28.23 -60.64 -29.58
C PRO A 81 27.42 -61.07 -30.87
N PRO A 82 26.45 -60.33 -31.48
CA PRO A 82 25.61 -59.17 -31.10
C PRO A 82 24.09 -59.43 -31.41
N PRO A 83 23.21 -58.45 -31.76
CA PRO A 83 22.87 -57.12 -31.19
C PRO A 83 21.40 -57.08 -30.64
N PRO A 84 20.94 -55.98 -30.00
CA PRO A 84 20.05 -55.06 -30.75
C PRO A 84 20.17 -53.55 -30.42
N GLU A 85 19.98 -52.76 -31.48
CA GLU A 85 19.30 -51.45 -31.59
C GLU A 85 19.27 -50.45 -30.41
N LYS A 86 20.19 -49.48 -30.51
CA LYS A 86 20.11 -48.05 -30.12
C LYS A 86 18.92 -47.59 -29.25
N ILE A 87 19.18 -47.45 -27.95
CA ILE A 87 18.54 -46.41 -27.11
C ILE A 87 19.62 -45.43 -26.67
N ARG A 88 19.48 -44.15 -27.05
CA ARG A 88 20.39 -43.07 -26.63
C ARG A 88 20.13 -42.72 -25.16
N LYS A 89 21.14 -42.92 -24.29
CA LYS A 89 21.27 -42.10 -23.09
C LYS A 89 21.73 -40.70 -23.50
N LEU A 90 21.24 -39.66 -22.82
CA LEU A 90 21.93 -38.37 -22.75
C LEU A 90 22.53 -38.27 -21.35
N ASP A 91 23.85 -38.20 -21.29
CA ASP A 91 24.59 -37.80 -20.09
C ASP A 91 24.88 -36.28 -20.14
N SER A 92 25.02 -35.71 -18.93
CA SER A 92 25.95 -34.64 -18.53
C SER A 92 26.17 -33.37 -19.38
N GLU A 93 26.23 -32.25 -18.65
CA GLU A 93 27.17 -31.13 -18.85
C GLU A 93 27.30 -30.48 -20.24
N SER A 94 26.69 -29.31 -20.41
CA SER A 94 27.16 -28.31 -21.38
C SER A 94 28.09 -27.30 -20.69
N THR A 95 29.38 -27.60 -20.75
CA THR A 95 30.42 -26.56 -20.69
C THR A 95 30.29 -25.61 -21.88
N PHE A 96 30.79 -24.38 -21.74
CA PHE A 96 30.79 -23.39 -22.83
C PHE A 96 31.72 -23.83 -23.97
N THR A 97 31.16 -24.47 -25.00
CA THR A 97 31.83 -24.73 -26.27
C THR A 97 31.82 -23.45 -27.10
N GLY A 98 32.97 -22.76 -27.17
CA GLY A 98 33.12 -21.47 -27.84
C GLY A 98 33.03 -21.52 -29.37
N SER A 99 31.87 -21.89 -29.89
CA SER A 99 31.53 -22.01 -31.32
C SER A 99 30.13 -21.46 -31.62
N GLU A 100 29.78 -20.36 -30.96
CA GLU A 100 28.61 -19.52 -31.29
C GLU A 100 29.09 -18.07 -31.42
N ASP A 101 28.74 -17.40 -32.52
CA ASP A 101 29.26 -16.08 -32.91
C ASP A 101 28.65 -14.92 -32.09
N TYR A 102 28.94 -14.89 -30.79
CA TYR A 102 28.57 -13.79 -29.89
C TYR A 102 29.80 -13.15 -29.23
N TYR A 103 29.88 -11.82 -29.36
CA TYR A 103 30.97 -11.02 -28.83
C TYR A 103 30.86 -10.92 -27.29
N VAL A 104 31.91 -11.32 -26.57
CA VAL A 104 31.99 -11.18 -25.11
C VAL A 104 33.23 -10.37 -24.77
N ASP A 105 33.04 -9.09 -24.45
CA ASP A 105 34.13 -8.18 -24.08
C ASP A 105 34.78 -8.57 -22.75
N LYS A 106 36.01 -9.09 -22.82
CA LYS A 106 36.76 -9.53 -21.64
C LYS A 106 37.50 -8.39 -20.92
N LYS A 107 37.42 -7.15 -21.42
CA LYS A 107 37.90 -5.92 -20.76
C LYS A 107 37.03 -4.72 -21.18
N PRO A 108 36.68 -3.79 -20.28
CA PRO A 108 35.87 -2.62 -20.63
C PRO A 108 36.64 -1.67 -21.56
N MET A 109 36.19 -1.57 -22.81
CA MET A 109 36.80 -0.70 -23.81
C MET A 109 36.27 0.73 -23.64
N LYS A 110 37.14 1.67 -23.25
CA LYS A 110 36.77 3.04 -22.86
C LYS A 110 36.10 3.89 -23.97
N SER A 111 36.06 3.38 -25.20
CA SER A 111 35.38 3.98 -26.36
C SER A 111 33.86 4.02 -26.23
N TYR A 112 33.24 3.08 -25.49
CA TYR A 112 31.79 2.98 -25.36
C TYR A 112 31.17 3.91 -24.31
N PHE A 113 31.98 4.71 -23.60
CA PHE A 113 31.49 5.71 -22.63
C PHE A 113 31.07 7.04 -23.28
N LYS A 114 30.52 6.99 -24.50
CA LYS A 114 30.01 8.16 -25.23
C LYS A 114 28.67 7.84 -25.90
N VAL A 115 27.67 8.69 -25.64
CA VAL A 115 26.27 8.53 -26.08
C VAL A 115 26.14 8.34 -27.60
N GLU A 116 26.97 9.01 -28.39
CA GLU A 116 27.03 8.89 -29.86
C GLU A 116 27.28 7.45 -30.38
N THR A 117 27.76 6.54 -29.53
CA THR A 117 28.03 5.13 -29.90
C THR A 117 26.91 4.15 -29.51
N LEU A 118 25.86 4.62 -28.81
CA LEU A 118 24.72 3.81 -28.41
C LEU A 118 23.66 3.76 -29.52
N TYR A 119 23.86 2.89 -30.52
CA TYR A 119 22.76 2.48 -31.39
C TYR A 119 21.79 1.57 -30.64
N LYS A 120 20.49 1.71 -30.97
CA LYS A 120 19.33 1.05 -30.32
C LYS A 120 19.65 -0.39 -29.88
N PRO A 121 19.34 -0.79 -28.63
CA PRO A 121 19.40 -2.18 -28.26
C PRO A 121 18.39 -2.96 -29.11
N ALA A 122 18.85 -4.00 -29.79
CA ALA A 122 17.94 -5.03 -30.25
C ALA A 122 17.27 -5.63 -29.01
N CYS A 123 15.94 -5.57 -28.92
CA CYS A 123 15.21 -6.30 -27.89
C CYS A 123 15.65 -7.78 -27.93
N PRO A 124 16.17 -8.36 -26.83
CA PRO A 124 16.26 -9.79 -26.75
C PRO A 124 14.83 -10.34 -26.87
N GLU A 125 14.60 -11.31 -27.76
CA GLU A 125 13.36 -12.09 -27.75
C GLU A 125 13.31 -12.89 -26.44
N TYR A 126 12.78 -12.27 -25.38
CA TYR A 126 12.36 -13.00 -24.19
C TYR A 126 11.17 -13.87 -24.59
N LYS A 127 11.45 -15.10 -25.04
CA LYS A 127 10.47 -16.18 -25.10
C LYS A 127 10.01 -16.46 -23.68
N LEU A 128 8.95 -15.76 -23.27
CA LEU A 128 8.16 -16.05 -22.09
C LEU A 128 7.67 -17.49 -22.22
N LYS A 129 8.42 -18.43 -21.64
CA LYS A 129 7.88 -19.71 -21.24
C LYS A 129 6.89 -19.40 -20.12
N HIS A 130 5.62 -19.24 -20.49
CA HIS A 130 4.52 -19.27 -19.55
C HIS A 130 4.73 -20.47 -18.61
N PRO A 131 4.49 -20.34 -17.30
CA PRO A 131 4.49 -21.50 -16.42
C PRO A 131 3.47 -22.49 -17.00
N ASN A 132 3.88 -23.75 -17.20
CA ASN A 132 2.98 -24.79 -17.69
C ASN A 132 1.75 -24.82 -16.79
N GLN A 133 0.63 -24.28 -17.28
CA GLN A 133 -0.68 -24.62 -16.76
C GLN A 133 -0.77 -26.14 -16.86
N THR A 134 -1.02 -26.80 -15.74
CA THR A 134 -1.36 -28.22 -15.71
C THR A 134 -2.65 -28.37 -16.51
N SER A 135 -2.51 -28.76 -17.77
CA SER A 135 -3.63 -28.93 -18.69
C SER A 135 -4.58 -29.98 -18.12
N SER A 136 -5.76 -29.53 -17.68
CA SER A 136 -6.99 -30.27 -17.90
C SER A 136 -7.01 -30.74 -19.36
N LYS A 137 -7.50 -31.97 -19.59
CA LYS A 137 -7.63 -32.51 -20.94
C LYS A 137 -8.86 -31.90 -21.60
N ASP A 138 -8.76 -30.63 -21.96
CA ASP A 138 -9.82 -29.93 -22.68
C ASP A 138 -9.72 -30.23 -24.17
N THR A 139 -10.86 -30.61 -24.76
CA THR A 139 -11.01 -30.96 -26.17
C THR A 139 -10.65 -29.79 -27.07
N GLN A 140 -9.62 -29.96 -27.90
CA GLN A 140 -9.31 -29.01 -28.97
C GLN A 140 -10.49 -28.95 -29.95
N ILE A 141 -11.09 -27.76 -30.08
CA ILE A 141 -12.13 -27.48 -31.07
C ILE A 141 -11.50 -27.59 -32.46
N THR A 142 -12.13 -28.32 -33.39
CA THR A 142 -11.61 -28.42 -34.76
C THR A 142 -11.85 -27.12 -35.53
N GLU A 143 -11.08 -26.87 -36.59
CA GLU A 143 -11.27 -25.67 -37.42
C GLU A 143 -12.69 -25.60 -38.01
N GLU A 144 -13.25 -26.75 -38.40
CA GLU A 144 -14.63 -26.88 -38.90
C GLU A 144 -15.68 -26.59 -37.82
N ASP A 145 -15.49 -27.06 -36.58
CA ASP A 145 -16.37 -26.75 -35.44
C ASP A 145 -16.31 -25.26 -35.06
N PHE A 146 -15.13 -24.64 -35.17
CA PHE A 146 -14.93 -23.22 -34.89
C PHE A 146 -15.68 -22.36 -35.92
N ASP A 147 -15.51 -22.63 -37.21
CA ASP A 147 -16.18 -21.90 -38.29
C ASP A 147 -17.72 -22.09 -38.25
N PHE A 148 -18.19 -23.31 -37.91
CA PHE A 148 -19.62 -23.55 -37.72
C PHE A 148 -20.19 -22.70 -36.58
N LYS A 149 -19.59 -22.74 -35.38
CA LYS A 149 -20.00 -21.92 -34.23
C LYS A 149 -19.87 -20.42 -34.52
N LEU A 150 -18.83 -19.99 -35.23
CA LEU A 150 -18.64 -18.60 -35.64
C LEU A 150 -19.78 -18.14 -36.56
N SER A 151 -20.24 -19.00 -37.47
CA SER A 151 -21.40 -18.71 -38.32
C SER A 151 -22.71 -18.61 -37.52
N GLU A 152 -22.87 -19.43 -36.47
CA GLU A 152 -24.01 -19.39 -35.56
C GLU A 152 -24.02 -18.10 -34.73
N TYR A 153 -22.88 -17.72 -34.12
CA TYR A 153 -22.76 -16.47 -33.38
C TYR A 153 -23.00 -15.24 -34.26
N ASN A 154 -22.43 -15.20 -35.48
CA ASN A 154 -22.72 -14.11 -36.43
C ASN A 154 -24.21 -14.06 -36.80
N THR A 155 -24.86 -15.21 -37.00
CA THR A 155 -26.31 -15.28 -37.27
C THR A 155 -27.14 -14.78 -36.08
N ASN A 156 -26.76 -15.15 -34.85
CA ASN A 156 -27.42 -14.70 -33.63
C ASN A 156 -27.24 -13.20 -33.39
N VAL A 157 -26.06 -12.65 -33.67
CA VAL A 157 -25.76 -11.21 -33.64
C VAL A 157 -26.60 -10.43 -34.66
N ILE A 158 -26.79 -10.96 -35.88
CA ILE A 158 -27.67 -10.32 -36.88
C ILE A 158 -29.14 -10.36 -36.43
N ARG A 159 -29.61 -11.50 -35.87
CA ARG A 159 -30.98 -11.67 -35.37
C ARG A 159 -31.29 -10.82 -34.14
N PHE A 160 -30.33 -10.68 -33.22
CA PHE A 160 -30.49 -9.99 -31.94
C PHE A 160 -29.58 -8.75 -31.84
N SER A 161 -29.44 -7.99 -32.93
CA SER A 161 -28.48 -6.87 -33.08
C SER A 161 -28.54 -5.78 -32.01
N LYS A 162 -29.64 -5.66 -31.26
CA LYS A 162 -29.82 -4.73 -30.12
C LYS A 162 -29.41 -5.30 -28.76
N ASN A 163 -29.07 -6.59 -28.66
CA ASN A 163 -28.63 -7.22 -27.41
C ASN A 163 -27.09 -7.31 -27.37
N VAL A 164 -26.51 -6.67 -26.36
CA VAL A 164 -25.06 -6.54 -26.13
C VAL A 164 -24.41 -7.90 -25.83
N ASP A 165 -25.09 -8.81 -25.14
CA ASP A 165 -24.54 -10.10 -24.69
C ASP A 165 -24.04 -10.96 -25.87
N TYR A 166 -24.75 -10.93 -27.00
CA TYR A 166 -24.37 -11.70 -28.19
C TYR A 166 -23.14 -11.10 -28.88
N TRP A 167 -22.98 -9.78 -28.86
CA TRP A 167 -21.77 -9.11 -29.36
C TRP A 167 -20.57 -9.41 -28.46
N ILE A 168 -20.72 -9.33 -27.14
CA ILE A 168 -19.64 -9.65 -26.18
C ILE A 168 -19.22 -11.12 -26.31
N LYS A 169 -20.17 -12.06 -26.41
CA LYS A 169 -19.87 -13.49 -26.64
C LYS A 169 -19.15 -13.73 -27.97
N LEU A 170 -19.52 -13.02 -29.04
CA LEU A 170 -18.80 -13.11 -30.32
C LEU A 170 -17.36 -12.58 -30.23
N VAL A 171 -17.12 -11.52 -29.45
CA VAL A 171 -15.78 -10.97 -29.18
C VAL A 171 -14.94 -11.95 -28.36
N GLN A 172 -15.50 -12.52 -27.28
CA GLN A 172 -14.83 -13.51 -26.43
C GLN A 172 -14.53 -14.80 -27.20
N PHE A 173 -15.43 -15.26 -28.07
CA PHE A 173 -15.22 -16.45 -28.88
C PHE A 173 -14.03 -16.34 -29.86
N GLN A 174 -13.58 -15.12 -30.20
CA GLN A 174 -12.35 -14.94 -30.98
C GLN A 174 -11.08 -15.40 -30.23
N ASP A 175 -11.10 -15.47 -28.89
CA ASP A 175 -9.97 -15.98 -28.10
C ASP A 175 -9.87 -17.51 -28.12
N GLU A 176 -10.96 -18.22 -28.47
CA GLU A 176 -11.02 -19.68 -28.61
C GLU A 176 -10.55 -20.16 -30.01
N ALA A 177 -10.00 -19.27 -30.83
CA ALA A 177 -9.58 -19.58 -32.19
C ALA A 177 -8.48 -20.66 -32.23
N PRO A 178 -8.64 -21.74 -33.03
CA PRO A 178 -7.60 -22.78 -33.19
C PRO A 178 -6.35 -22.26 -33.92
N TYR A 179 -6.46 -21.10 -34.57
CA TYR A 179 -5.40 -20.47 -35.34
C TYR A 179 -4.38 -19.73 -34.47
N LYS A 180 -3.09 -19.81 -34.84
CA LYS A 180 -2.03 -18.98 -34.26
C LYS A 180 -2.08 -17.55 -34.81
N TRP A 181 -3.05 -16.76 -34.39
CA TRP A 181 -3.05 -15.32 -34.67
C TRP A 181 -2.05 -14.59 -33.76
N THR A 182 -1.39 -13.57 -34.30
CA THR A 182 -0.68 -12.58 -33.47
C THR A 182 -1.69 -11.72 -32.72
N SER A 183 -1.33 -11.28 -31.50
CA SER A 183 -2.21 -10.49 -30.63
C SER A 183 -2.82 -9.26 -31.33
N LEU A 184 -2.05 -8.59 -32.20
CA LEU A 184 -2.51 -7.44 -32.98
C LEU A 184 -3.61 -7.82 -33.99
N VAL A 185 -3.45 -8.91 -34.74
CA VAL A 185 -4.46 -9.37 -35.73
C VAL A 185 -5.75 -9.83 -35.04
N LEU A 186 -5.64 -10.44 -33.86
CA LEU A 186 -6.79 -10.77 -33.02
C LEU A 186 -7.50 -9.50 -32.53
N ALA A 187 -6.75 -8.48 -32.09
CA ALA A 187 -7.31 -7.21 -31.64
C ALA A 187 -7.98 -6.42 -32.78
N GLU A 188 -7.42 -6.43 -34.00
CA GLU A 188 -8.05 -5.83 -35.19
C GLU A 188 -9.39 -6.49 -35.54
N LYS A 189 -9.47 -7.83 -35.50
CA LYS A 189 -10.72 -8.57 -35.74
C LYS A 189 -11.77 -8.28 -34.67
N LYS A 190 -11.37 -8.25 -33.39
CA LYS A 190 -12.24 -7.86 -32.29
C LYS A 190 -12.73 -6.42 -32.46
N LEU A 191 -11.86 -5.50 -32.87
CA LEU A 191 -12.19 -4.10 -33.08
C LEU A 191 -13.25 -3.91 -34.19
N ASP A 192 -13.17 -4.60 -35.32
CA ASP A 192 -14.20 -4.55 -36.36
C ASP A 192 -15.58 -5.02 -35.83
N ILE A 193 -15.60 -6.11 -35.06
CA ILE A 193 -16.83 -6.61 -34.41
C ILE A 193 -17.39 -5.55 -33.45
N ILE A 194 -16.55 -4.87 -32.68
CA ILE A 194 -16.94 -3.82 -31.73
C ILE A 194 -17.40 -2.53 -32.46
N GLU A 195 -16.73 -2.11 -33.54
CA GLU A 195 -17.15 -0.95 -34.34
C GLU A 195 -18.52 -1.22 -35.00
N ARG A 196 -18.78 -2.46 -35.45
CA ARG A 196 -20.12 -2.91 -35.89
C ARG A 196 -21.15 -2.93 -34.75
N ALA A 197 -20.78 -3.43 -33.57
CA ALA A 197 -21.67 -3.44 -32.40
C ALA A 197 -22.09 -2.02 -31.97
N LEU A 198 -21.14 -1.09 -31.92
CA LEU A 198 -21.35 0.32 -31.56
C LEU A 198 -22.22 1.08 -32.58
N TYR A 199 -22.22 0.67 -33.86
CA TYR A 199 -23.14 1.21 -34.86
C TYR A 199 -24.60 0.83 -34.58
N HIS A 200 -24.85 -0.39 -34.09
CA HIS A 200 -26.19 -0.86 -33.73
C HIS A 200 -26.64 -0.45 -32.32
N ILE A 201 -25.71 -0.32 -31.37
CA ILE A 201 -25.97 -0.02 -29.96
C ILE A 201 -25.10 1.19 -29.52
N PRO A 202 -25.41 2.41 -29.99
CA PRO A 202 -24.68 3.61 -29.58
C PRO A 202 -24.92 3.89 -28.10
N GLY A 203 -23.84 4.16 -27.35
CA GLY A 203 -23.90 4.57 -25.95
C GLY A 203 -23.78 3.45 -24.91
N ASN A 204 -23.60 2.18 -25.30
CA ASN A 204 -23.33 1.12 -24.32
C ASN A 204 -21.89 1.22 -23.76
N GLU A 205 -21.76 1.25 -22.43
CA GLU A 205 -20.47 1.45 -21.74
C GLU A 205 -19.49 0.29 -21.90
N GLU A 206 -19.97 -0.96 -21.94
CA GLU A 206 -19.13 -2.16 -22.00
C GLU A 206 -18.47 -2.31 -23.37
N LEU A 207 -19.23 -2.07 -24.44
CA LEU A 207 -18.69 -1.98 -25.80
C LEU A 207 -17.66 -0.87 -25.92
N TYR A 208 -17.84 0.26 -25.23
CA TYR A 208 -16.83 1.33 -25.22
C TYR A 208 -15.56 0.96 -24.41
N LYS A 209 -15.67 0.22 -23.30
CA LYS A 209 -14.50 -0.31 -22.57
C LYS A 209 -13.67 -1.23 -23.47
N LEU A 210 -14.33 -2.21 -24.10
CA LEU A 210 -13.69 -3.13 -25.05
C LEU A 210 -13.10 -2.38 -26.26
N TYR A 211 -13.79 -1.36 -26.77
CA TYR A 211 -13.26 -0.50 -27.84
C TYR A 211 -11.95 0.18 -27.43
N ILE A 212 -11.92 0.80 -26.25
CA ILE A 212 -10.74 1.51 -25.71
C ILE A 212 -9.57 0.53 -25.51
N GLU A 213 -9.83 -0.66 -24.98
CA GLU A 213 -8.83 -1.71 -24.80
C GLU A 213 -8.22 -2.14 -26.15
N MET A 214 -9.06 -2.44 -27.14
CA MET A 214 -8.58 -2.89 -28.46
C MET A 214 -7.85 -1.78 -29.24
N ILE A 215 -8.31 -0.52 -29.22
CA ILE A 215 -7.58 0.55 -29.93
C ILE A 215 -6.19 0.82 -29.35
N ASN A 216 -6.01 0.64 -28.03
CA ASN A 216 -4.69 0.79 -27.37
C ASN A 216 -3.71 -0.32 -27.76
N ILE A 217 -4.21 -1.48 -28.20
CA ILE A 217 -3.39 -2.59 -28.73
C ILE A 217 -3.12 -2.39 -30.22
N CYS A 218 -4.11 -1.94 -30.99
CA CYS A 218 -4.01 -1.83 -32.46
C CYS A 218 -3.25 -0.60 -32.97
N PHE A 219 -3.27 0.53 -32.25
CA PHE A 219 -2.80 1.82 -32.78
C PHE A 219 -1.85 2.57 -31.86
N ALA A 220 -1.03 3.46 -32.44
CA ALA A 220 -0.20 4.37 -31.67
C ALA A 220 -1.05 5.46 -30.97
N SER A 221 -0.56 5.99 -29.83
CA SER A 221 -1.29 6.95 -28.98
C SER A 221 -1.85 8.19 -29.71
N TYR A 222 -1.18 8.66 -30.75
CA TYR A 222 -1.66 9.76 -31.60
C TYR A 222 -2.90 9.39 -32.43
N GLU A 223 -2.95 8.17 -32.96
CA GLU A 223 -4.07 7.67 -33.75
C GLU A 223 -5.25 7.28 -32.86
N VAL A 224 -4.97 6.68 -31.69
CA VAL A 224 -5.93 6.47 -30.59
C VAL A 224 -6.58 7.79 -30.21
N SER A 225 -5.79 8.86 -30.00
CA SER A 225 -6.31 10.20 -29.67
C SER A 225 -7.30 10.70 -30.72
N LYS A 226 -6.97 10.57 -32.02
CA LYS A 226 -7.88 10.97 -33.12
C LYS A 226 -9.16 10.13 -33.17
N LYS A 227 -9.05 8.80 -33.04
CA LYS A 227 -10.22 7.91 -33.01
C LYS A 227 -11.14 8.26 -31.83
N LEU A 228 -10.58 8.49 -30.65
CA LEU A 228 -11.33 8.92 -29.46
C LEU A 228 -11.99 10.29 -29.66
N GLU A 229 -11.30 11.30 -30.22
CA GLU A 229 -11.88 12.61 -30.49
C GLU A 229 -13.07 12.53 -31.48
N ILE A 230 -12.98 11.68 -32.50
CA ILE A 230 -14.09 11.39 -33.42
C ILE A 230 -15.27 10.74 -32.67
N GLN A 231 -15.03 9.82 -31.73
CA GLN A 231 -16.11 9.20 -30.96
C GLN A 231 -16.71 10.16 -29.91
N ILE A 232 -15.89 11.02 -29.29
CA ILE A 232 -16.34 12.08 -28.36
C ILE A 232 -17.20 13.10 -29.10
N SER A 233 -16.87 13.49 -30.33
CA SER A 233 -17.72 14.41 -31.11
C SER A 233 -19.10 13.82 -31.44
N LYS A 234 -19.23 12.50 -31.51
CA LYS A 234 -20.52 11.79 -31.66
C LYS A 234 -21.25 11.64 -30.33
N ASN A 235 -20.54 11.28 -29.26
CA ASN A 235 -21.08 11.00 -27.93
C ASN A 235 -20.29 11.75 -26.83
N PRO A 236 -20.49 13.08 -26.68
CA PRO A 236 -19.70 13.91 -25.77
C PRO A 236 -20.03 13.71 -24.28
N THR A 237 -20.97 12.80 -23.96
CA THR A 237 -21.48 12.58 -22.60
C THR A 237 -20.98 11.27 -21.98
N ASN A 238 -20.04 10.55 -22.62
CA ASN A 238 -19.53 9.28 -22.12
C ASN A 238 -18.22 9.49 -21.33
N TYR A 239 -18.25 9.19 -20.03
CA TYR A 239 -17.09 9.24 -19.14
C TYR A 239 -15.91 8.41 -19.65
N PHE A 240 -16.14 7.18 -20.14
CA PHE A 240 -15.06 6.27 -20.54
C PHE A 240 -14.27 6.80 -21.73
N LEU A 241 -14.94 7.45 -22.70
CA LEU A 241 -14.29 8.07 -23.85
C LEU A 241 -13.42 9.27 -23.43
N TRP A 242 -13.95 10.15 -22.58
CA TRP A 242 -13.18 11.28 -22.05
C TRP A 242 -12.00 10.83 -21.20
N ASN A 243 -12.22 9.89 -20.28
CA ASN A 243 -11.18 9.34 -19.42
C ASN A 243 -10.09 8.65 -20.25
N ALA A 244 -10.44 7.87 -21.28
CA ALA A 244 -9.47 7.31 -22.20
C ALA A 244 -8.67 8.39 -22.94
N TYR A 245 -9.33 9.43 -23.47
CA TYR A 245 -8.64 10.49 -24.23
C TYR A 245 -7.72 11.35 -23.36
N ILE A 246 -8.11 11.59 -22.10
CA ILE A 246 -7.25 12.18 -21.06
C ILE A 246 -6.05 11.27 -20.82
N MET A 247 -6.27 9.99 -20.47
CA MET A 247 -5.17 9.05 -20.19
C MET A 247 -4.23 8.86 -21.39
N THR A 248 -4.71 8.75 -22.63
CA THR A 248 -3.85 8.65 -23.83
C THR A 248 -3.03 9.91 -24.06
N SER A 249 -3.55 11.10 -23.73
CA SER A 249 -2.81 12.37 -23.86
C SER A 249 -1.84 12.58 -22.70
N GLN A 250 -2.21 12.17 -21.49
CA GLN A 250 -1.44 12.24 -20.25
C GLN A 250 -0.28 11.23 -20.26
N CYS A 251 -0.50 9.98 -20.67
CA CYS A 251 0.54 8.94 -20.83
C CYS A 251 1.36 9.07 -22.11
N SER A 252 1.31 10.20 -22.81
CA SER A 252 2.13 10.46 -23.97
C SER A 252 3.15 11.54 -23.68
N MET A 253 4.43 11.17 -23.56
CA MET A 253 5.56 12.11 -23.39
C MET A 253 5.53 13.28 -24.39
N ALA A 254 5.04 13.06 -25.62
CA ALA A 254 4.94 14.09 -26.66
C ALA A 254 3.70 15.00 -26.57
N ARG A 255 2.68 14.65 -25.77
CA ARG A 255 1.40 15.39 -25.66
C ARG A 255 1.09 15.89 -24.24
N CYS A 256 1.78 15.37 -23.23
CA CYS A 256 1.54 15.71 -21.84
C CYS A 256 2.17 17.06 -21.47
N LEU A 257 1.46 18.15 -21.81
CA LEU A 257 1.70 19.48 -21.26
C LEU A 257 0.65 19.75 -20.18
N VAL A 258 1.08 20.06 -18.96
CA VAL A 258 0.19 20.16 -17.79
C VAL A 258 -1.02 21.08 -18.04
N PRO A 259 -0.88 22.32 -18.58
CA PRO A 259 -2.04 23.18 -18.83
C PRO A 259 -2.99 22.69 -19.93
N ASP A 260 -2.52 21.92 -20.90
CA ASP A 260 -3.39 21.39 -21.96
C ASP A 260 -4.20 20.19 -21.48
N ILE A 261 -3.63 19.36 -20.59
CA ILE A 261 -4.38 18.32 -19.86
C ILE A 261 -5.41 18.97 -18.91
N LEU A 262 -5.06 20.07 -18.22
CA LEU A 262 -6.02 20.81 -17.38
C LEU A 262 -7.20 21.40 -18.19
N LYS A 263 -6.94 22.05 -19.34
CA LYS A 263 -8.01 22.49 -20.27
C LYS A 263 -8.85 21.31 -20.77
N LEU A 264 -8.25 20.14 -20.94
CA LEU A 264 -8.97 18.94 -21.36
C LEU A 264 -9.90 18.41 -20.25
N TYR A 265 -9.45 18.41 -19.01
CA TYR A 265 -10.30 18.15 -17.85
C TYR A 265 -11.46 19.14 -17.75
N GLU A 266 -11.21 20.44 -17.91
CA GLU A 266 -12.25 21.47 -17.93
C GLU A 266 -13.30 21.18 -19.03
N LYS A 267 -12.84 20.95 -20.27
CA LYS A 267 -13.71 20.65 -21.41
C LYS A 267 -14.56 19.40 -21.16
N SER A 268 -13.94 18.32 -20.67
CA SER A 268 -14.63 17.05 -20.43
C SER A 268 -15.69 17.16 -19.32
N MET A 269 -15.35 17.73 -18.17
CA MET A 269 -16.29 17.95 -17.07
C MET A 269 -17.47 18.84 -17.49
N ARG A 270 -17.18 19.91 -18.25
CA ARG A 270 -18.20 20.82 -18.76
C ARG A 270 -19.20 20.13 -19.70
N GLU A 271 -18.75 19.23 -20.58
CA GLU A 271 -19.65 18.47 -21.46
C GLU A 271 -20.42 17.35 -20.72
N LEU A 272 -19.77 16.66 -19.77
CA LEU A 272 -20.42 15.65 -18.93
C LEU A 272 -21.57 16.26 -18.12
N TYR A 273 -21.30 17.33 -17.37
CA TYR A 273 -22.27 17.96 -16.47
C TYR A 273 -23.52 18.51 -17.19
N LYS A 274 -23.39 18.96 -18.45
CA LYS A 274 -24.55 19.44 -19.25
C LYS A 274 -25.66 18.40 -19.36
N ARG A 275 -25.32 17.12 -19.47
CA ARG A 275 -26.28 16.01 -19.61
C ARG A 275 -26.57 15.32 -18.28
N SER A 276 -25.55 15.13 -17.44
CA SER A 276 -25.63 14.32 -16.23
C SER A 276 -25.70 15.18 -14.95
N LYS A 277 -26.62 16.15 -14.92
CA LYS A 277 -26.86 17.02 -13.73
C LYS A 277 -27.16 16.27 -12.43
N SER A 278 -27.43 14.96 -12.50
CA SER A 278 -27.73 14.06 -11.39
C SER A 278 -26.74 12.91 -11.24
N ASP A 279 -25.67 12.83 -12.04
CA ASP A 279 -24.60 11.82 -11.88
C ASP A 279 -23.43 12.40 -11.09
N ASP A 280 -23.66 12.54 -9.80
CA ASP A 280 -22.64 12.91 -8.82
C ASP A 280 -21.41 11.98 -8.89
N GLN A 281 -21.59 10.67 -9.20
CA GLN A 281 -20.49 9.70 -9.18
C GLN A 281 -19.47 9.94 -10.29
N THR A 282 -19.93 10.24 -11.50
CA THR A 282 -19.05 10.60 -12.62
C THR A 282 -18.31 11.90 -12.33
N MET A 283 -18.99 12.90 -11.76
CA MET A 283 -18.35 14.18 -11.40
C MET A 283 -17.32 14.01 -10.27
N LEU A 284 -17.61 13.19 -9.26
CA LEU A 284 -16.66 12.83 -8.20
C LEU A 284 -15.43 12.09 -8.72
N LYS A 285 -15.60 11.12 -9.64
CA LYS A 285 -14.47 10.43 -10.31
C LYS A 285 -13.59 11.44 -11.06
N MET A 286 -14.21 12.35 -11.81
CA MET A 286 -13.48 13.38 -12.54
C MET A 286 -12.76 14.36 -11.58
N PHE A 287 -13.41 14.81 -10.50
CA PHE A 287 -12.81 15.68 -9.48
C PHE A 287 -11.58 15.03 -8.84
N LYS A 288 -11.71 13.76 -8.41
CA LYS A 288 -10.60 12.94 -7.91
C LYS A 288 -9.45 12.87 -8.92
N ASN A 289 -9.74 12.63 -10.20
CA ASN A 289 -8.72 12.52 -11.24
C ASN A 289 -7.95 13.84 -11.44
N VAL A 290 -8.65 14.99 -11.52
CA VAL A 290 -8.02 16.32 -11.61
C VAL A 290 -7.15 16.61 -10.39
N ALA A 291 -7.68 16.35 -9.18
CA ALA A 291 -6.97 16.62 -7.94
C ALA A 291 -5.71 15.75 -7.80
N ILE A 292 -5.77 14.47 -8.17
CA ILE A 292 -4.58 13.59 -8.25
C ILE A 292 -3.59 14.10 -9.30
N PHE A 293 -4.04 14.57 -10.46
CA PHE A 293 -3.18 15.12 -11.52
C PHE A 293 -2.43 16.38 -11.07
N LEU A 294 -3.12 17.34 -10.44
CA LEU A 294 -2.49 18.54 -9.86
C LEU A 294 -1.45 18.18 -8.79
N LYS A 295 -1.79 17.24 -7.89
CA LYS A 295 -0.87 16.71 -6.86
C LYS A 295 0.38 16.07 -7.49
N GLN A 296 0.22 15.23 -8.51
CA GLN A 296 1.33 14.56 -9.20
C GLN A 296 2.20 15.51 -10.02
N SER A 297 1.60 16.55 -10.60
CA SER A 297 2.31 17.62 -11.33
C SER A 297 3.05 18.60 -10.38
N GLY A 298 2.88 18.43 -9.07
CA GLY A 298 3.45 19.27 -8.02
C GLY A 298 2.73 20.60 -7.80
N LEU A 299 1.59 20.85 -8.46
CA LEU A 299 0.78 22.08 -8.33
C LEU A 299 -0.05 22.06 -7.04
N PHE A 300 0.62 21.94 -5.90
CA PHE A 300 -0.03 21.75 -4.60
C PHE A 300 -0.93 22.92 -4.21
N GLU A 301 -0.57 24.16 -4.56
CA GLU A 301 -1.38 25.34 -4.27
C GLU A 301 -2.74 25.28 -4.99
N GLN A 302 -2.75 24.94 -6.29
CA GLN A 302 -3.99 24.75 -7.04
C GLN A 302 -4.77 23.54 -6.54
N PHE A 303 -4.09 22.46 -6.18
CA PHE A 303 -4.72 21.29 -5.54
C PHE A 303 -5.43 21.67 -4.24
N PHE A 304 -4.76 22.34 -3.30
CA PHE A 304 -5.39 22.76 -2.03
C PHE A 304 -6.49 23.82 -2.22
N ALA A 305 -6.37 24.72 -3.21
CA ALA A 305 -7.45 25.63 -3.58
C ALA A 305 -8.68 24.88 -4.14
N LEU A 306 -8.45 23.89 -5.01
CA LEU A 306 -9.48 23.00 -5.55
C LEU A 306 -10.19 22.20 -4.45
N LEU A 307 -9.43 21.64 -3.50
CA LEU A 307 -9.97 20.93 -2.33
C LEU A 307 -10.82 21.86 -1.47
N LYS A 308 -10.30 23.06 -1.15
CA LYS A 308 -10.99 24.08 -0.35
C LYS A 308 -12.33 24.46 -0.99
N LEU A 309 -12.31 24.93 -2.23
CA LEU A 309 -13.51 25.41 -2.92
C LEU A 309 -14.51 24.27 -3.17
N GLY A 310 -14.03 23.03 -3.33
CA GLY A 310 -14.87 21.83 -3.40
C GLY A 310 -15.61 21.52 -2.11
N LEU A 311 -14.98 21.71 -0.96
CA LEU A 311 -15.59 21.58 0.38
C LEU A 311 -16.53 22.76 0.69
N GLU A 312 -16.14 23.99 0.34
CA GLU A 312 -16.99 25.18 0.51
C GLU A 312 -18.29 25.07 -0.31
N LEU A 313 -18.24 24.55 -1.54
CA LEU A 313 -19.44 24.37 -2.36
C LEU A 313 -20.36 23.24 -1.87
N ASN A 314 -19.80 22.11 -1.40
CA ASN A 314 -20.56 20.87 -1.19
C ASN A 314 -20.79 20.48 0.28
N VAL A 315 -20.12 21.12 1.25
CA VAL A 315 -20.18 20.75 2.67
C VAL A 315 -20.60 21.94 3.54
N ASP A 316 -19.81 23.02 3.52
CA ASP A 316 -20.10 24.24 4.29
C ASP A 316 -19.29 25.45 3.76
N PRO A 317 -19.93 26.52 3.25
CA PRO A 317 -19.26 27.61 2.53
C PRO A 317 -18.31 28.49 3.36
N ASN A 318 -18.36 28.45 4.69
CA ASN A 318 -17.57 29.36 5.53
C ASN A 318 -16.54 28.66 6.45
N SER A 319 -16.48 27.34 6.43
CA SER A 319 -15.73 26.58 7.44
C SER A 319 -14.28 26.25 7.04
N PHE A 320 -13.96 26.17 5.75
CA PHE A 320 -12.68 25.61 5.30
C PHE A 320 -11.63 26.68 4.97
N ASN A 321 -10.73 26.99 5.91
CA ASN A 321 -9.69 28.00 5.71
C ASN A 321 -8.29 27.47 6.02
N PHE A 322 -7.64 26.85 5.03
CA PHE A 322 -6.24 26.46 5.13
C PHE A 322 -5.34 27.71 5.08
N GLN A 323 -4.65 28.03 6.18
CA GLN A 323 -3.73 29.17 6.25
C GLN A 323 -2.32 28.71 6.62
N ASN A 324 -1.32 29.19 5.88
CA ASN A 324 0.07 29.07 6.30
C ASN A 324 0.31 29.95 7.54
N ASN A 325 0.94 29.40 8.57
CA ASN A 325 1.44 30.19 9.69
C ASN A 325 2.57 31.14 9.19
N PRO A 326 2.48 32.47 9.36
CA PRO A 326 3.53 33.39 8.91
C PRO A 326 4.93 33.06 9.47
N ASP A 327 5.02 32.52 10.69
CA ASP A 327 6.31 32.13 11.29
C ASP A 327 7.05 31.06 10.45
N ALA A 328 6.31 30.21 9.73
CA ALA A 328 6.88 29.14 8.92
C ALA A 328 7.74 29.67 7.77
N GLN A 329 7.46 30.86 7.25
CA GLN A 329 8.25 31.47 6.18
C GLN A 329 9.63 31.90 6.68
N ASN A 330 9.73 32.43 7.90
CA ASN A 330 11.01 32.78 8.51
C ASN A 330 11.87 31.52 8.69
N THR A 331 11.28 30.44 9.20
CA THR A 331 11.94 29.14 9.36
C THR A 331 12.40 28.54 8.02
N LEU A 332 11.62 28.71 6.94
CA LEU A 332 12.05 28.29 5.60
C LEU A 332 13.30 29.07 5.15
N ILE A 333 13.29 30.40 5.30
CA ILE A 333 14.42 31.26 4.92
C ILE A 333 15.69 30.85 5.68
N GLU A 334 15.60 30.56 6.99
CA GLU A 334 16.71 30.04 7.79
C GLU A 334 17.26 28.71 7.24
N TYR A 335 16.40 27.79 6.80
CA TYR A 335 16.85 26.54 6.19
C TYR A 335 17.45 26.75 4.78
N GLU A 336 16.89 27.63 3.95
CA GLU A 336 17.46 27.98 2.64
C GLU A 336 18.85 28.63 2.80
N GLU A 337 19.03 29.53 3.77
CA GLU A 337 20.33 30.11 4.13
C GLU A 337 21.38 29.03 4.44
N LEU A 338 21.02 28.05 5.27
CA LEU A 338 21.90 26.95 5.68
C LEU A 338 22.26 26.03 4.50
N VAL A 339 21.33 25.81 3.57
CA VAL A 339 21.59 25.01 2.36
C VAL A 339 22.47 25.77 1.37
N LEU A 340 22.23 27.07 1.13
CA LEU A 340 23.08 27.90 0.26
C LEU A 340 24.53 27.97 0.78
N LYS A 341 24.70 28.17 2.10
CA LYS A 341 26.01 28.25 2.77
C LYS A 341 26.72 26.90 2.96
N SER A 342 26.13 25.79 2.51
CA SER A 342 26.65 24.44 2.77
C SER A 342 27.90 24.04 1.95
N GLY A 343 28.23 24.81 0.91
CA GLY A 343 29.37 24.51 0.01
C GLY A 343 29.13 23.35 -0.98
N LEU A 344 27.91 22.81 -1.05
CA LEU A 344 27.57 21.67 -1.91
C LEU A 344 27.55 22.03 -3.42
N PRO A 345 27.58 21.03 -4.33
CA PRO A 345 27.31 21.24 -5.74
C PRO A 345 25.94 21.90 -5.97
N MET A 346 25.79 22.72 -7.02
CA MET A 346 24.54 23.45 -7.24
C MET A 346 23.35 22.51 -7.46
N THR A 347 23.56 21.35 -8.09
CA THR A 347 22.54 20.31 -8.26
C THR A 347 21.99 19.79 -6.93
N GLU A 348 22.84 19.61 -5.91
CA GLU A 348 22.41 19.22 -4.56
C GLU A 348 21.73 20.38 -3.80
N ILE A 349 22.20 21.62 -3.98
CA ILE A 349 21.59 22.81 -3.38
C ILE A 349 20.17 22.98 -3.94
N TRP A 350 20.02 22.95 -5.25
CA TRP A 350 18.73 23.01 -5.94
C TRP A 350 17.78 21.91 -5.44
N LEU A 351 18.21 20.65 -5.45
CA LEU A 351 17.38 19.52 -5.03
C LEU A 351 16.91 19.64 -3.57
N ARG A 352 17.73 20.22 -2.69
CA ARG A 352 17.38 20.45 -1.28
C ARG A 352 16.42 21.64 -1.11
N ILE A 353 16.65 22.76 -1.81
CA ILE A 353 15.77 23.93 -1.75
C ILE A 353 14.42 23.65 -2.41
N GLU A 354 14.41 22.96 -3.56
CA GLU A 354 13.20 22.49 -4.25
C GLU A 354 12.33 21.64 -3.32
N LYS A 355 12.94 20.68 -2.60
CA LYS A 355 12.25 19.86 -1.59
C LYS A 355 11.81 20.69 -0.38
N LEU A 356 12.60 21.65 0.10
CA LEU A 356 12.21 22.53 1.20
C LEU A 356 10.98 23.36 0.82
N ARG A 357 11.04 24.11 -0.29
CA ARG A 357 9.93 24.92 -0.78
C ARG A 357 8.67 24.09 -1.01
N GLN A 358 8.77 22.90 -1.63
CA GLN A 358 7.63 21.99 -1.80
C GLN A 358 6.95 21.58 -0.48
N ASN A 359 7.69 21.47 0.63
CA ASN A 359 7.13 21.13 1.95
C ASN A 359 6.57 22.34 2.73
N TYR A 360 6.87 23.58 2.32
CA TYR A 360 6.42 24.81 2.99
C TYR A 360 5.41 25.63 2.17
N TYR A 361 5.43 25.52 0.85
CA TYR A 361 4.63 26.32 -0.08
C TYR A 361 3.42 25.58 -0.66
N PHE A 362 3.06 24.42 -0.11
CA PHE A 362 1.94 23.60 -0.60
C PHE A 362 0.54 24.23 -0.45
N LEU A 363 0.38 25.24 0.41
CA LEU A 363 -0.86 26.04 0.50
C LEU A 363 -0.73 27.36 -0.28
N PRO A 364 -1.83 27.83 -0.93
CA PRO A 364 -1.90 29.14 -1.57
C PRO A 364 -1.44 30.30 -0.69
N CYS A 365 -0.94 31.36 -1.34
CA CYS A 365 -0.59 32.60 -0.67
C CYS A 365 -1.86 33.33 -0.16
N PRO A 366 -1.93 33.80 1.11
CA PRO A 366 -3.10 34.49 1.63
C PRO A 366 -3.41 35.80 0.88
N PRO A 367 -4.70 36.11 0.62
CA PRO A 367 -5.09 37.34 -0.07
C PRO A 367 -4.68 38.57 0.75
N GLY A 368 -3.90 39.45 0.13
CA GLY A 368 -3.34 40.67 0.75
C GLY A 368 -1.84 40.62 1.03
N TYR A 369 -1.19 39.46 0.88
CA TYR A 369 0.27 39.35 0.98
C TYR A 369 0.95 39.90 -0.30
N LYS A 370 1.51 41.12 -0.22
CA LYS A 370 2.08 41.84 -1.37
C LYS A 370 3.48 41.38 -1.82
N SER A 371 4.00 40.29 -1.23
CA SER A 371 5.43 39.94 -1.28
C SER A 371 5.71 38.46 -1.57
N SER A 372 4.87 37.78 -2.36
CA SER A 372 5.29 36.51 -2.98
C SER A 372 6.12 36.84 -4.22
N SER A 373 7.40 36.44 -4.22
CA SER A 373 8.26 36.51 -5.42
C SER A 373 7.77 35.58 -6.53
N ASP A 374 7.10 34.51 -6.15
CA ASP A 374 6.57 33.47 -7.04
C ASP A 374 5.07 33.72 -7.34
N PRO A 375 4.70 33.99 -8.61
CA PRO A 375 3.31 34.20 -9.02
C PRO A 375 2.44 32.94 -8.95
N GLN A 376 3.00 31.73 -9.14
CA GLN A 376 2.22 30.48 -9.17
C GLN A 376 1.65 30.11 -7.79
N ARG A 377 2.14 30.75 -6.72
CA ARG A 377 1.59 30.64 -5.37
C ARG A 377 0.28 31.43 -5.16
N ILE A 378 -0.03 32.37 -6.06
CA ILE A 378 -1.25 33.17 -6.03
C ILE A 378 -2.28 32.43 -6.88
N VAL A 379 -3.22 31.74 -6.23
CA VAL A 379 -4.29 30.99 -6.88
C VAL A 379 -5.61 31.70 -6.61
N PHE A 380 -6.33 32.06 -7.66
CA PHE A 380 -7.67 32.62 -7.60
C PHE A 380 -8.71 31.50 -7.71
N ASN A 381 -9.92 31.75 -7.21
CA ASN A 381 -11.02 30.79 -7.37
C ASN A 381 -11.34 30.51 -8.84
N GLU A 382 -11.09 31.49 -9.73
CA GLU A 382 -11.26 31.37 -11.18
C GLU A 382 -10.37 30.28 -11.79
N ASP A 383 -9.17 30.05 -11.26
CA ASP A 383 -8.21 29.07 -11.78
C ASP A 383 -8.67 27.61 -11.56
N VAL A 384 -9.54 27.37 -10.58
CA VAL A 384 -9.94 26.03 -10.12
C VAL A 384 -11.45 25.76 -10.14
N CYS A 385 -12.30 26.78 -10.24
CA CYS A 385 -13.77 26.62 -10.17
C CYS A 385 -14.34 25.76 -11.31
N HIS A 386 -13.66 25.70 -12.46
CA HIS A 386 -14.07 24.92 -13.62
C HIS A 386 -14.09 23.39 -13.38
N TYR A 387 -13.40 22.93 -12.32
CA TYR A 387 -13.32 21.51 -11.96
C TYR A 387 -14.31 21.09 -10.85
N ILE A 388 -15.15 22.02 -10.40
CA ILE A 388 -15.99 21.85 -9.20
C ILE A 388 -17.45 22.04 -9.58
N TYR A 389 -18.28 21.09 -9.18
CA TYR A 389 -19.70 21.07 -9.48
C TYR A 389 -20.49 20.76 -8.20
N PRO A 390 -21.70 21.31 -8.06
CA PRO A 390 -22.54 21.04 -6.90
C PRO A 390 -23.08 19.60 -6.98
N LEU A 391 -22.93 18.85 -5.90
CA LEU A 391 -23.42 17.49 -5.73
C LEU A 391 -24.91 17.52 -5.33
N SER A 392 -25.67 16.53 -5.79
CA SER A 392 -27.10 16.40 -5.57
C SER A 392 -27.45 15.78 -4.20
N ASN A 393 -26.55 14.96 -3.64
CA ASN A 393 -26.78 14.18 -2.42
C ASN A 393 -25.76 14.50 -1.31
N ASN A 394 -26.25 14.69 -0.09
CA ASN A 394 -25.42 14.90 1.11
C ASN A 394 -24.47 13.73 1.40
N GLU A 395 -24.85 12.48 1.11
CA GLU A 395 -23.92 11.34 1.30
C GLU A 395 -22.75 11.39 0.31
N ASN A 396 -22.95 11.98 -0.87
CA ASN A 396 -21.88 12.20 -1.84
C ASN A 396 -20.90 13.29 -1.37
N SER A 397 -21.34 14.26 -0.55
CA SER A 397 -20.41 15.22 0.07
C SER A 397 -19.58 14.61 1.21
N PHE A 398 -20.15 13.69 2.00
CA PHE A 398 -19.37 12.91 2.96
C PHE A 398 -18.35 11.98 2.27
N TYR A 399 -18.78 11.29 1.20
CA TYR A 399 -17.90 10.50 0.34
C TYR A 399 -16.77 11.35 -0.28
N MET A 400 -17.06 12.59 -0.70
CA MET A 400 -16.07 13.55 -1.17
C MET A 400 -15.03 13.86 -0.08
N ILE A 401 -15.44 14.11 1.17
CA ILE A 401 -14.49 14.36 2.28
C ILE A 401 -13.55 13.17 2.47
N LEU A 402 -14.06 11.93 2.43
CA LEU A 402 -13.23 10.72 2.55
C LEU A 402 -12.26 10.57 1.36
N GLN A 403 -12.69 10.89 0.14
CA GLN A 403 -11.79 10.98 -1.03
C GLN A 403 -10.71 12.06 -0.86
N ILE A 404 -11.05 13.22 -0.31
CA ILE A 404 -10.11 14.31 -0.07
C ILE A 404 -9.06 13.89 0.95
N LEU A 405 -9.46 13.27 2.07
CA LEU A 405 -8.53 12.75 3.07
C LEU A 405 -7.61 11.66 2.50
N TYR A 406 -8.12 10.80 1.60
CA TYR A 406 -7.27 9.86 0.85
C TYR A 406 -6.23 10.57 -0.02
N MET A 407 -6.65 11.54 -0.85
CA MET A 407 -5.75 12.27 -1.73
C MET A 407 -4.68 13.05 -0.94
N LEU A 408 -5.01 13.47 0.28
CA LEU A 408 -4.12 14.07 1.26
C LEU A 408 -3.22 13.08 2.02
N LYS A 409 -3.10 11.82 1.56
CA LYS A 409 -2.24 10.79 2.18
C LYS A 409 -2.63 10.45 3.62
N PHE A 410 -3.89 10.65 4.02
CA PHE A 410 -4.30 10.33 5.39
C PHE A 410 -4.45 8.82 5.56
N PRO A 411 -3.81 8.19 6.57
CA PRO A 411 -3.84 6.75 6.78
C PRO A 411 -5.16 6.29 7.47
N ILE A 412 -6.28 6.39 6.75
CA ILE A 412 -7.61 5.97 7.24
C ILE A 412 -7.86 4.47 7.00
N PHE A 413 -7.34 3.91 5.90
CA PHE A 413 -7.95 2.73 5.26
C PHE A 413 -7.06 1.47 5.34
N SER A 414 -7.15 0.73 6.44
CA SER A 414 -6.52 -0.61 6.55
C SER A 414 -7.16 -1.63 5.60
N SER A 415 -8.50 -1.61 5.48
CA SER A 415 -9.26 -2.57 4.67
C SER A 415 -9.12 -2.31 3.17
N SER A 416 -8.77 -3.35 2.42
CA SER A 416 -8.75 -3.35 0.95
C SER A 416 -10.15 -3.26 0.37
N CYS A 417 -11.17 -3.80 1.05
CA CYS A 417 -12.58 -3.65 0.66
C CYS A 417 -12.99 -2.18 0.53
N PHE A 418 -12.55 -1.31 1.43
CA PHE A 418 -12.80 0.13 1.32
C PHE A 418 -12.07 0.73 0.12
N ARG A 419 -10.79 0.41 -0.09
CA ARG A 419 -10.00 0.98 -1.19
C ARG A 419 -10.54 0.60 -2.56
N ASN A 420 -10.99 -0.65 -2.71
CA ASN A 420 -11.64 -1.15 -3.92
C ASN A 420 -12.93 -0.37 -4.22
N LYS A 421 -13.78 -0.13 -3.21
CA LYS A 421 -15.04 0.66 -3.35
C LYS A 421 -14.83 2.11 -3.83
N PHE A 422 -13.62 2.64 -3.67
CA PHE A 422 -13.25 3.99 -4.11
C PHE A 422 -12.34 3.99 -5.37
N ASN A 423 -12.08 2.83 -5.99
CA ASN A 423 -11.12 2.63 -7.08
C ASN A 423 -9.77 3.31 -6.79
N LEU A 424 -9.21 3.07 -5.60
CA LEU A 424 -7.98 3.72 -5.12
C LEU A 424 -6.77 2.84 -5.45
N GLU A 425 -6.18 3.05 -6.62
CA GLU A 425 -4.87 2.49 -6.94
C GLU A 425 -3.81 3.04 -5.97
N LEU A 426 -3.06 2.15 -5.33
CA LEU A 426 -1.93 2.52 -4.47
C LEU A 426 -0.76 3.08 -5.30
N LYS A 427 -0.79 4.40 -5.51
CA LYS A 427 0.32 5.19 -6.09
C LYS A 427 1.11 5.98 -5.06
N ASP A 428 0.61 6.09 -3.83
CA ASP A 428 1.31 6.61 -2.65
C ASP A 428 1.22 5.55 -1.53
N SER A 429 2.36 5.15 -0.96
CA SER A 429 2.46 4.10 0.07
C SER A 429 2.32 4.67 1.48
N ASP A 430 1.09 4.72 2.00
CA ASP A 430 0.80 5.22 3.36
C ASP A 430 0.54 4.06 4.35
N GLY A 431 1.62 3.57 4.98
CA GLY A 431 1.57 2.57 6.06
C GLY A 431 2.78 2.67 7.02
N LEU A 432 2.57 2.48 8.33
CA LEU A 432 3.66 2.59 9.34
C LEU A 432 4.73 1.52 9.18
N GLU A 433 4.32 0.33 8.73
CA GLU A 433 5.12 -0.90 8.66
C GLU A 433 6.34 -0.75 7.75
N GLU A 434 6.34 0.33 6.96
CA GLU A 434 7.32 0.68 5.96
C GLU A 434 8.12 1.94 6.32
N TYR A 435 8.08 2.49 7.54
CA TYR A 435 8.73 3.78 7.90
C TYR A 435 10.19 3.95 7.41
N PHE A 436 10.97 2.87 7.33
CA PHE A 436 12.33 2.88 6.77
C PHE A 436 12.40 2.90 5.22
N LEU A 437 11.40 2.37 4.53
CA LEU A 437 11.20 2.46 3.08
C LEU A 437 10.50 3.77 2.70
N CYS A 438 9.40 4.13 3.37
CA CYS A 438 8.71 5.41 3.20
C CYS A 438 9.75 6.53 3.19
N LYS A 439 10.68 6.53 4.15
CA LYS A 439 11.86 7.43 4.20
C LYS A 439 12.62 7.64 2.90
N GLU A 440 12.76 6.61 2.07
CA GLU A 440 13.47 6.66 0.77
C GLU A 440 12.53 6.95 -0.43
N LEU A 441 11.22 6.84 -0.23
CA LEU A 441 10.16 7.09 -1.23
C LEU A 441 9.28 8.30 -0.86
N VAL A 442 9.69 9.16 0.09
CA VAL A 442 8.85 10.28 0.54
C VAL A 442 8.79 11.36 -0.53
N VAL A 443 7.64 11.44 -1.19
CA VAL A 443 7.21 12.61 -1.96
C VAL A 443 6.46 13.56 -1.03
N GLY A 444 7.02 14.75 -0.81
CA GLY A 444 6.39 15.83 -0.05
C GLY A 444 5.23 16.51 -0.79
N PRO A 445 4.35 17.26 -0.11
CA PRO A 445 4.32 17.45 1.34
C PRO A 445 3.88 16.17 2.07
N THR A 446 4.33 16.01 3.32
CA THR A 446 4.11 14.79 4.11
C THR A 446 4.00 15.10 5.60
N PHE A 447 3.35 14.23 6.37
CA PHE A 447 3.37 14.25 7.83
C PHE A 447 4.54 13.45 8.44
N LEU A 448 5.35 12.77 7.61
CA LEU A 448 6.46 11.93 8.09
C LEU A 448 7.61 12.78 8.64
N ASN A 449 7.96 12.52 9.91
CA ASN A 449 8.93 13.30 10.69
C ASN A 449 10.40 13.22 10.24
N ASN A 450 10.70 12.50 9.15
CA ASN A 450 12.02 12.52 8.51
C ASN A 450 12.22 13.76 7.63
N VAL A 451 11.15 14.45 7.23
CA VAL A 451 11.19 15.60 6.32
C VAL A 451 11.06 16.92 7.09
N ILE A 452 11.75 17.97 6.62
CA ILE A 452 11.67 19.32 7.19
C ILE A 452 10.36 19.97 6.71
N GLY A 453 9.63 20.63 7.62
CA GLY A 453 8.30 21.21 7.33
C GLY A 453 7.11 20.26 7.55
N HIS A 454 7.35 18.97 7.88
CA HIS A 454 6.27 17.98 8.08
C HIS A 454 5.22 18.39 9.14
N GLU A 455 5.62 19.20 10.12
CA GLU A 455 4.73 19.73 11.16
C GLU A 455 3.59 20.54 10.55
N LEU A 456 3.87 21.38 9.53
CA LEU A 456 2.89 22.22 8.84
C LEU A 456 1.79 21.36 8.21
N TYR A 457 2.20 20.38 7.41
CA TYR A 457 1.27 19.44 6.78
C TYR A 457 0.47 18.65 7.82
N SER A 458 1.13 18.14 8.86
CA SER A 458 0.46 17.41 9.94
C SER A 458 -0.57 18.26 10.69
N ASN A 459 -0.34 19.58 10.84
CA ASN A 459 -1.28 20.51 11.45
C ASN A 459 -2.44 20.81 10.49
N THR A 460 -2.19 21.03 9.19
CA THR A 460 -3.24 21.20 8.18
C THR A 460 -4.20 20.01 8.13
N LEU A 461 -3.70 18.76 8.22
CA LEU A 461 -4.55 17.57 8.30
C LEU A 461 -5.40 17.53 9.59
N LYS A 462 -4.85 17.95 10.73
CA LYS A 462 -5.57 18.01 12.01
C LYS A 462 -6.66 19.09 12.00
N GLU A 463 -6.36 20.25 11.42
CA GLU A 463 -7.29 21.34 11.23
C GLU A 463 -8.44 20.92 10.30
N LEU A 464 -8.14 20.28 9.17
CA LEU A 464 -9.17 19.73 8.28
C LEU A 464 -10.13 18.78 9.00
N LEU A 465 -9.63 17.84 9.81
CA LEU A 465 -10.48 16.93 10.59
C LEU A 465 -11.33 17.66 11.64
N LEU A 466 -10.79 18.68 12.30
CA LEU A 466 -11.54 19.50 13.25
C LEU A 466 -12.68 20.24 12.54
N LEU A 467 -12.38 20.89 11.41
CA LEU A 467 -13.37 21.60 10.59
C LEU A 467 -14.45 20.65 10.06
N CYS A 468 -14.08 19.48 9.54
CA CYS A 468 -15.04 18.44 9.17
C CYS A 468 -15.93 18.03 10.36
N SER A 469 -15.36 17.83 11.56
CA SER A 469 -16.15 17.51 12.76
C SER A 469 -17.12 18.63 13.16
N GLU A 470 -16.76 19.89 12.93
CA GLU A 470 -17.61 21.05 13.20
C GLU A 470 -18.73 21.19 12.17
N CYS A 471 -18.50 20.89 10.89
CA CYS A 471 -19.52 20.86 9.84
C CYS A 471 -20.65 19.83 10.10
N PHE A 472 -20.34 18.69 10.72
CA PHE A 472 -21.34 17.67 11.08
C PHE A 472 -21.97 17.88 12.46
N LYS A 473 -21.49 18.85 13.25
CA LYS A 473 -22.06 19.14 14.57
C LYS A 473 -23.54 19.50 14.47
N ASN A 474 -24.37 18.84 15.28
CA ASN A 474 -25.83 18.94 15.26
C ASN A 474 -26.50 18.49 13.94
N ARG A 475 -25.76 17.99 12.94
CA ARG A 475 -26.28 17.40 11.69
C ARG A 475 -26.23 15.88 11.75
N ASP A 476 -25.06 15.32 12.04
CA ASP A 476 -24.80 13.88 12.08
C ASP A 476 -23.72 13.59 13.15
N GLU A 477 -24.16 13.00 14.25
CA GLU A 477 -23.29 12.74 15.40
C GLU A 477 -22.29 11.60 15.15
N GLN A 478 -22.64 10.62 14.30
CA GLN A 478 -21.73 9.51 13.95
C GLN A 478 -20.58 10.01 13.08
N LYS A 479 -20.89 10.84 12.07
CA LYS A 479 -19.87 11.49 11.23
C LYS A 479 -18.99 12.44 12.06
N ARG A 480 -19.56 13.21 13.00
CA ARG A 480 -18.79 14.02 13.95
C ARG A 480 -17.81 13.18 14.78
N ILE A 481 -18.28 12.07 15.37
CA ILE A 481 -17.46 11.15 16.16
C ILE A 481 -16.35 10.54 15.31
N LEU A 482 -16.64 10.15 14.06
CA LEU A 482 -15.66 9.59 13.13
C LEU A 482 -14.48 10.53 12.87
N PHE A 483 -14.71 11.81 12.58
CA PHE A 483 -13.59 12.75 12.34
C PHE A 483 -12.74 13.01 13.60
N LEU A 484 -13.36 13.08 14.78
CA LEU A 484 -12.63 13.19 16.04
C LEU A 484 -11.87 11.91 16.40
N TYR A 485 -12.43 10.74 16.08
CA TYR A 485 -11.77 9.44 16.24
C TYR A 485 -10.56 9.32 15.32
N LEU A 486 -10.67 9.74 14.05
CA LEU A 486 -9.54 9.83 13.13
C LEU A 486 -8.45 10.79 13.60
N LEU A 487 -8.84 11.94 14.18
CA LEU A 487 -7.89 12.90 14.74
C LEU A 487 -7.07 12.28 15.88
N LEU A 488 -7.72 11.51 16.77
CA LEU A 488 -7.04 10.79 17.84
C LEU A 488 -6.14 9.67 17.28
N LYS A 489 -6.63 8.84 16.36
CA LYS A 489 -5.80 7.83 15.67
C LYS A 489 -4.55 8.43 15.02
N PHE A 490 -4.68 9.61 14.40
CA PHE A 490 -3.57 10.31 13.76
C PHE A 490 -2.57 10.92 14.75
N GLU A 491 -3.03 11.52 15.85
CA GLU A 491 -2.12 11.96 16.92
C GLU A 491 -1.39 10.76 17.58
N ARG A 492 -2.04 9.59 17.71
CA ARG A 492 -1.41 8.33 18.16
C ARG A 492 -0.36 7.85 17.16
N LEU A 493 -0.66 7.87 15.87
CA LEU A 493 0.30 7.57 14.80
C LEU A 493 1.54 8.48 14.87
N LEU A 494 1.35 9.79 14.96
CA LEU A 494 2.48 10.73 15.03
C LEU A 494 3.36 10.47 16.26
N LEU A 495 2.76 10.14 17.41
CA LEU A 495 3.49 9.70 18.60
C LEU A 495 4.35 8.45 18.34
N VAL A 496 3.80 7.42 17.67
CA VAL A 496 4.56 6.22 17.29
C VAL A 496 5.71 6.57 16.35
N LEU A 497 5.47 7.41 15.33
CA LEU A 497 6.52 7.87 14.42
C LEU A 497 7.64 8.65 15.16
N GLU A 498 7.32 9.46 16.17
CA GLU A 498 8.29 10.14 17.03
C GLU A 498 9.12 9.16 17.89
N LYS A 499 8.53 8.06 18.36
CA LYS A 499 9.29 6.99 19.05
C LYS A 499 10.21 6.25 18.10
N VAL A 500 9.73 5.82 16.93
CA VAL A 500 10.51 5.06 15.93
C VAL A 500 11.62 5.92 15.31
N SER A 501 11.43 7.24 15.20
CA SER A 501 12.47 8.18 14.76
C SER A 501 13.52 8.48 15.83
N GLY A 502 13.24 8.18 17.11
CA GLY A 502 14.08 8.51 18.25
C GLY A 502 14.02 10.00 18.66
N LYS A 503 13.04 10.77 18.18
CA LYS A 503 12.87 12.20 18.46
C LYS A 503 11.92 12.50 19.64
N TYR A 504 11.14 11.52 20.08
CA TYR A 504 10.20 11.66 21.20
C TYR A 504 10.84 12.26 22.47
N ASN A 505 10.12 13.21 23.09
CA ASN A 505 10.50 13.80 24.38
C ASN A 505 9.27 13.97 25.31
N GLU A 506 9.52 14.13 26.61
CA GLU A 506 8.44 14.29 27.61
C GLU A 506 7.57 15.53 27.39
N GLU A 507 8.13 16.59 26.81
CA GLU A 507 7.40 17.85 26.57
C GLU A 507 6.35 17.67 25.47
N TYR A 508 6.70 16.94 24.40
CA TYR A 508 5.77 16.50 23.36
C TYR A 508 4.63 15.67 23.98
N GLY A 509 4.95 14.69 24.83
CA GLY A 509 3.94 13.91 25.57
C GLY A 509 3.02 14.79 26.43
N LYS A 510 3.55 15.81 27.13
CA LYS A 510 2.76 16.79 27.91
C LYS A 510 1.86 17.65 27.01
N LYS A 511 2.36 18.14 25.87
CA LYS A 511 1.60 18.91 24.87
C LYS A 511 0.47 18.07 24.26
N LEU A 512 0.76 16.83 23.84
CA LEU A 512 -0.21 15.87 23.30
C LEU A 512 -1.34 15.59 24.30
N ARG A 513 -1.01 15.25 25.56
CA ARG A 513 -2.03 15.04 26.62
C ARG A 513 -2.90 16.27 26.83
N SER A 514 -2.33 17.47 26.78
CA SER A 514 -3.10 18.72 26.90
C SER A 514 -4.09 18.88 25.74
N LYS A 515 -3.70 18.56 24.50
CA LYS A 515 -4.60 18.54 23.34
C LYS A 515 -5.72 17.51 23.50
N VAL A 516 -5.39 16.24 23.76
CA VAL A 516 -6.37 15.15 23.88
C VAL A 516 -7.36 15.41 25.03
N LYS A 517 -6.87 15.89 26.19
CA LYS A 517 -7.74 16.24 27.33
C LYS A 517 -8.66 17.44 27.04
N LYS A 518 -8.30 18.36 26.13
CA LYS A 518 -9.24 19.41 25.68
C LYS A 518 -10.39 18.82 24.85
N ILE A 519 -10.13 17.78 24.05
CA ILE A 519 -11.16 17.09 23.27
C ILE A 519 -12.09 16.29 24.21
N LEU A 520 -11.53 15.46 25.10
CA LEU A 520 -12.30 14.61 26.03
C LEU A 520 -13.15 15.41 27.02
N LYS A 521 -12.70 16.60 27.46
CA LYS A 521 -13.42 17.40 28.47
C LYS A 521 -14.66 18.13 27.96
N LYS A 522 -14.82 18.33 26.64
CA LYS A 522 -16.04 18.90 26.03
C LYS A 522 -17.24 18.05 26.45
N ASP A 523 -18.34 18.67 26.90
CA ASP A 523 -19.50 17.93 27.44
C ASP A 523 -20.06 16.90 26.45
N GLU A 524 -20.09 17.25 25.16
CA GLU A 524 -20.46 16.41 24.01
C GLU A 524 -19.62 15.14 23.82
N ASN A 525 -18.42 15.07 24.42
CA ASN A 525 -17.45 14.00 24.19
C ASN A 525 -17.24 13.09 25.41
N ARG A 526 -17.80 13.45 26.59
CA ARG A 526 -17.52 12.73 27.86
C ARG A 526 -18.02 11.29 27.90
N ASN A 527 -19.03 10.97 27.10
CA ASN A 527 -19.68 9.67 27.07
C ASN A 527 -19.24 8.80 25.86
N VAL A 528 -18.31 9.28 25.03
CA VAL A 528 -17.82 8.56 23.83
C VAL A 528 -16.60 7.74 24.21
N LEU A 529 -16.81 6.46 24.49
CA LEU A 529 -15.80 5.53 25.02
C LEU A 529 -14.69 5.26 24.00
N ASN A 530 -15.01 5.30 22.71
CA ASN A 530 -14.01 5.19 21.62
C ASN A 530 -12.84 6.17 21.78
N PHE A 531 -13.10 7.40 22.28
CA PHE A 531 -12.04 8.39 22.51
C PHE A 531 -11.18 8.04 23.74
N TYR A 532 -11.74 7.37 24.74
CA TYR A 532 -10.99 6.87 25.89
C TYR A 532 -10.15 5.65 25.53
N SER A 533 -10.65 4.73 24.70
CA SER A 533 -9.87 3.60 24.14
C SER A 533 -8.63 4.10 23.38
N GLU A 534 -8.79 5.10 22.52
CA GLU A 534 -7.67 5.74 21.82
C GLU A 534 -6.70 6.45 22.77
N TYR A 535 -7.20 7.14 23.81
CA TYR A 535 -6.35 7.80 24.80
C TYR A 535 -5.58 6.78 25.67
N ILE A 536 -6.18 5.63 25.99
CA ILE A 536 -5.53 4.50 26.66
C ILE A 536 -4.38 3.97 25.79
N LEU A 537 -4.61 3.76 24.49
CA LEU A 537 -3.57 3.31 23.56
C LEU A 537 -2.44 4.36 23.44
N MET A 538 -2.73 5.66 23.45
CA MET A 538 -1.69 6.71 23.52
C MET A 538 -0.86 6.69 24.82
N GLU A 539 -1.49 6.47 25.97
CA GLU A 539 -0.78 6.38 27.26
C GLU A 539 0.05 5.11 27.39
N TYR A 540 -0.39 4.01 26.76
CA TYR A 540 0.41 2.80 26.55
C TYR A 540 1.63 3.09 25.66
N GLU A 541 1.46 3.75 24.51
CA GLU A 541 2.57 4.17 23.66
C GLU A 541 3.53 5.16 24.36
N MET A 542 3.09 5.90 25.37
CA MET A 542 3.97 6.73 26.22
C MET A 542 4.63 5.95 27.39
N ASP A 543 4.50 4.62 27.41
CA ASP A 543 5.02 3.70 28.43
C ASP A 543 4.48 3.97 29.86
N LYS A 544 3.28 4.58 30.00
CA LYS A 544 2.72 5.01 31.30
C LYS A 544 1.55 4.12 31.75
N MET A 545 1.88 2.92 32.20
CA MET A 545 0.92 1.87 32.53
C MET A 545 0.00 2.16 33.72
N ASP A 546 0.51 2.82 34.76
CA ASP A 546 -0.34 3.17 35.92
C ASP A 546 -1.48 4.11 35.49
N THR A 547 -1.22 5.01 34.54
CA THR A 547 -2.28 5.86 33.97
C THR A 547 -3.23 5.09 33.05
N VAL A 548 -2.75 4.10 32.29
CA VAL A 548 -3.59 3.21 31.46
C VAL A 548 -4.61 2.48 32.34
N GLU A 549 -4.17 1.82 33.41
CA GLU A 549 -5.04 1.05 34.31
C GLU A 549 -6.07 1.96 35.02
N ASN A 550 -5.65 3.15 35.48
CA ASN A 550 -6.56 4.14 36.05
C ASN A 550 -7.60 4.68 35.05
N ILE A 551 -7.20 5.02 33.81
CA ILE A 551 -8.14 5.54 32.79
C ILE A 551 -9.13 4.44 32.41
N TYR A 552 -8.66 3.20 32.23
CA TYR A 552 -9.54 2.07 31.93
C TYR A 552 -10.56 1.84 33.04
N GLN A 553 -10.14 1.83 34.31
CA GLN A 553 -11.05 1.70 35.45
C GLN A 553 -12.07 2.86 35.50
N ILE A 554 -11.65 4.11 35.29
CA ILE A 554 -12.56 5.27 35.32
C ILE A 554 -13.58 5.23 34.17
N ALA A 555 -13.18 4.82 32.97
CA ALA A 555 -14.03 4.84 31.78
C ALA A 555 -14.94 3.60 31.64
N PHE A 556 -14.47 2.41 32.05
CA PHE A 556 -15.14 1.13 31.75
C PHE A 556 -15.61 0.34 32.98
N ALA A 557 -15.22 0.68 34.22
CA ALA A 557 -15.59 -0.15 35.38
C ALA A 557 -17.10 -0.17 35.72
N SER A 558 -17.88 0.79 35.21
CA SER A 558 -19.34 0.78 35.32
C SER A 558 -20.02 -0.17 34.33
N GLU A 559 -19.32 -0.65 33.29
CA GLU A 559 -19.93 -1.31 32.14
C GLU A 559 -19.66 -2.82 32.09
N LYS A 560 -20.69 -3.61 32.40
CA LYS A 560 -20.64 -5.07 32.34
C LYS A 560 -20.93 -5.57 30.92
N TYR A 561 -19.93 -5.61 30.04
CA TYR A 561 -20.04 -6.14 28.66
C TYR A 561 -20.59 -7.58 28.56
N LEU A 562 -20.47 -8.37 29.65
CA LEU A 562 -21.06 -9.71 29.76
C LEU A 562 -22.58 -9.71 30.03
N SER A 563 -23.20 -8.56 30.33
CA SER A 563 -24.65 -8.44 30.48
C SER A 563 -25.38 -8.57 29.14
N GLU A 564 -26.65 -8.97 29.19
CA GLU A 564 -27.50 -9.18 28.01
C GLU A 564 -27.90 -7.87 27.31
N GLU A 565 -27.81 -6.74 28.02
CA GLU A 565 -28.17 -5.41 27.54
C GLU A 565 -27.02 -4.72 26.77
N THR A 566 -25.76 -5.14 26.96
CA THR A 566 -24.60 -4.51 26.29
C THR A 566 -24.53 -4.81 24.79
N ARG A 567 -25.17 -3.93 24.01
CA ARG A 567 -25.08 -3.85 22.53
C ARG A 567 -24.05 -2.83 22.03
N CYS A 568 -23.52 -1.98 22.91
CA CYS A 568 -22.60 -0.92 22.54
C CYS A 568 -21.24 -1.48 22.04
N SER A 569 -20.86 -1.14 20.81
CA SER A 569 -19.59 -1.57 20.18
C SER A 569 -18.36 -1.03 20.90
N GLU A 570 -18.46 0.19 21.44
CA GLU A 570 -17.34 0.92 22.03
C GLU A 570 -16.78 0.21 23.28
N VAL A 571 -17.65 -0.47 24.05
CA VAL A 571 -17.27 -1.28 25.22
C VAL A 571 -16.44 -2.50 24.81
N TYR A 572 -16.90 -3.22 23.78
CA TYR A 572 -16.14 -4.36 23.25
C TYR A 572 -14.81 -3.90 22.63
N TYR A 573 -14.76 -2.72 22.00
CA TYR A 573 -13.51 -2.16 21.50
C TYR A 573 -12.53 -1.80 22.62
N GLY A 574 -13.01 -1.14 23.70
CA GLY A 574 -12.20 -0.82 24.87
C GLY A 574 -11.66 -2.06 25.59
N VAL A 575 -12.52 -3.07 25.81
CA VAL A 575 -12.12 -4.36 26.40
C VAL A 575 -11.11 -5.08 25.51
N ALA A 576 -11.36 -5.20 24.20
CA ALA A 576 -10.42 -5.83 23.27
C ALA A 576 -9.05 -5.14 23.29
N SER A 577 -9.03 -3.81 23.17
CA SER A 577 -7.80 -3.00 23.20
C SER A 577 -7.01 -3.18 24.49
N TYR A 578 -7.67 -3.27 25.64
CA TYR A 578 -6.98 -3.45 26.92
C TYR A 578 -6.53 -4.90 27.17
N VAL A 579 -7.32 -5.90 26.76
CA VAL A 579 -6.88 -7.31 26.71
C VAL A 579 -5.60 -7.41 25.90
N GLU A 580 -5.58 -6.82 24.70
CA GLU A 580 -4.43 -6.77 23.84
C GLU A 580 -3.21 -6.10 24.50
N ILE A 581 -3.36 -4.93 25.13
CA ILE A 581 -2.27 -4.29 25.92
C ILE A 581 -1.70 -5.25 26.98
N LEU A 582 -2.55 -5.93 27.75
CA LEU A 582 -2.11 -6.86 28.80
C LEU A 582 -1.37 -8.08 28.23
N LEU A 583 -1.85 -8.63 27.11
CA LEU A 583 -1.21 -9.74 26.41
C LEU A 583 0.22 -9.38 25.99
N LYS A 584 0.44 -8.20 25.42
CA LYS A 584 1.76 -7.76 24.92
C LYS A 584 2.79 -7.57 26.02
N LYS A 585 2.34 -7.36 27.26
CA LYS A 585 3.19 -7.26 28.44
C LYS A 585 3.47 -8.59 29.13
N GLY A 586 2.80 -9.67 28.72
CA GLY A 586 2.86 -10.98 29.39
C GLY A 586 1.89 -11.13 30.57
N ASP A 587 1.01 -10.16 30.82
CA ASP A 587 0.08 -10.13 31.96
C ASP A 587 -1.18 -11.01 31.70
N PHE A 588 -0.98 -12.27 31.29
CA PHE A 588 -2.04 -13.20 30.87
C PHE A 588 -3.13 -13.41 31.93
N ASP A 589 -2.75 -13.51 33.21
CA ASP A 589 -3.71 -13.70 34.31
C ASP A 589 -4.63 -12.49 34.50
N LYS A 590 -4.11 -11.27 34.31
CA LYS A 590 -4.92 -10.04 34.34
C LYS A 590 -5.90 -10.03 33.16
N ALA A 591 -5.43 -10.38 31.97
CA ALA A 591 -6.29 -10.47 30.77
C ALA A 591 -7.41 -11.51 30.95
N LEU A 592 -7.11 -12.67 31.55
CA LEU A 592 -8.11 -13.70 31.86
C LEU A 592 -9.16 -13.20 32.86
N ARG A 593 -8.75 -12.58 33.98
CA ARG A 593 -9.69 -12.02 34.97
C ARG A 593 -10.56 -10.90 34.41
N LEU A 594 -9.99 -10.06 33.55
CA LEU A 594 -10.73 -9.00 32.86
C LEU A 594 -11.89 -9.59 32.03
N ILE A 595 -11.63 -10.67 31.29
CA ILE A 595 -12.65 -11.34 30.46
C ILE A 595 -13.64 -12.20 31.29
N LEU A 596 -13.23 -12.66 32.48
CA LEU A 596 -14.12 -13.32 33.44
C LEU A 596 -15.06 -12.34 34.16
N GLY A 597 -14.64 -11.08 34.33
CA GLY A 597 -15.39 -10.06 35.06
C GLY A 597 -15.33 -10.21 36.59
N GLY A 598 -14.30 -10.87 37.13
CA GLY A 598 -14.09 -11.06 38.57
C GLY A 598 -12.83 -11.87 38.90
N ASP A 599 -12.47 -11.91 40.19
CA ASP A 599 -11.29 -12.63 40.69
C ASP A 599 -11.49 -14.14 40.90
N ASP A 600 -12.73 -14.64 40.90
CA ASP A 600 -13.06 -16.06 41.10
C ASP A 600 -12.80 -16.92 39.85
N VAL A 601 -11.52 -17.27 39.65
CA VAL A 601 -11.03 -18.10 38.54
C VAL A 601 -11.29 -19.60 38.82
N THR A 602 -12.54 -20.04 38.65
CA THR A 602 -12.92 -21.47 38.70
C THR A 602 -13.09 -22.05 37.29
N ASP A 603 -12.80 -23.33 37.08
CA ASP A 603 -12.95 -23.93 35.74
C ASP A 603 -14.41 -23.97 35.26
N SER A 604 -15.37 -24.00 36.19
CA SER A 604 -16.79 -23.81 35.89
C SER A 604 -17.10 -22.38 35.43
N SER A 605 -16.60 -21.33 36.10
CA SER A 605 -16.78 -19.95 35.64
C SER A 605 -16.15 -19.72 34.26
N LYS A 606 -14.97 -20.31 34.01
CA LYS A 606 -14.29 -20.24 32.71
C LYS A 606 -15.16 -20.74 31.55
N LEU A 607 -15.75 -21.92 31.72
CA LEU A 607 -16.60 -22.56 30.70
C LEU A 607 -17.96 -21.87 30.53
N ILE A 608 -18.53 -21.31 31.60
CA ILE A 608 -19.79 -20.53 31.52
C ILE A 608 -19.59 -19.26 30.69
N VAL A 609 -18.50 -18.52 30.93
CA VAL A 609 -18.17 -17.32 30.15
C VAL A 609 -17.87 -17.67 28.69
N LEU A 610 -17.13 -18.76 28.44
CA LEU A 610 -16.84 -19.23 27.08
C LEU A 610 -18.15 -19.55 26.33
N ARG A 611 -19.07 -20.27 26.96
CA ARG A 611 -20.37 -20.61 26.36
C ARG A 611 -21.18 -19.35 26.01
N LYS A 612 -21.29 -18.38 26.93
CA LYS A 612 -21.98 -17.10 26.68
C LYS A 612 -21.37 -16.34 25.49
N LEU A 613 -20.04 -16.30 25.36
CA LEU A 613 -19.36 -15.66 24.24
C LEU A 613 -19.59 -16.40 22.92
N ILE A 614 -19.61 -17.74 22.92
CA ILE A 614 -19.95 -18.56 21.74
C ILE A 614 -21.41 -18.29 21.32
N GLU A 615 -22.35 -18.25 22.25
CA GLU A 615 -23.77 -17.97 22.00
C GLU A 615 -23.98 -16.55 21.44
N LYS A 616 -23.40 -15.51 22.08
CA LYS A 616 -23.45 -14.12 21.58
C LYS A 616 -22.90 -14.00 20.15
N VAL A 617 -21.72 -14.57 19.87
CA VAL A 617 -21.12 -14.54 18.52
C VAL A 617 -22.00 -15.30 17.51
N SER A 618 -22.54 -16.45 17.87
CA SER A 618 -23.40 -17.25 16.97
C SER A 618 -24.70 -16.53 16.62
N ASN A 619 -25.28 -15.80 17.58
CA ASN A 619 -26.48 -14.97 17.36
C ASN A 619 -26.21 -13.77 16.44
N ILE A 620 -25.01 -13.18 16.46
CA ILE A 620 -24.68 -12.09 15.53
C ILE A 620 -24.35 -12.64 14.14
N VAL A 621 -23.67 -13.80 14.04
CA VAL A 621 -23.45 -14.49 12.75
C VAL A 621 -24.76 -14.85 12.05
N SER A 622 -25.83 -15.22 12.77
CA SER A 622 -27.14 -15.49 12.14
C SER A 622 -27.84 -14.23 11.61
N ILE A 623 -27.54 -13.06 12.18
CA ILE A 623 -28.02 -11.76 11.72
C ILE A 623 -27.21 -11.28 10.50
N GLU A 624 -25.88 -11.21 10.64
CA GLU A 624 -24.95 -10.69 9.61
C GLU A 624 -25.03 -11.46 8.28
N LYS A 625 -25.37 -12.76 8.30
CA LYS A 625 -25.67 -13.56 7.09
C LYS A 625 -26.70 -12.92 6.15
N ASN A 626 -27.63 -12.14 6.70
CA ASN A 626 -28.73 -11.51 5.95
C ASN A 626 -28.47 -10.02 5.67
N ILE A 627 -27.42 -9.43 6.25
CA ILE A 627 -27.05 -8.03 6.02
C ILE A 627 -26.22 -7.95 4.74
N SER A 628 -26.60 -7.04 3.85
CA SER A 628 -25.90 -6.76 2.59
C SER A 628 -25.48 -5.30 2.42
N ILE A 629 -25.99 -4.40 3.25
CA ILE A 629 -25.70 -2.97 3.22
C ILE A 629 -24.54 -2.70 4.19
N MET A 630 -23.55 -1.92 3.73
CA MET A 630 -22.45 -1.43 4.57
C MET A 630 -22.28 0.07 4.37
N GLU A 631 -22.44 0.82 5.47
CA GLU A 631 -22.28 2.27 5.52
C GLU A 631 -20.78 2.65 5.56
N LEU A 632 -20.45 3.90 5.19
CA LEU A 632 -19.05 4.31 5.03
C LEU A 632 -18.32 4.43 6.38
N GLU A 633 -19.05 4.80 7.42
CA GLU A 633 -18.63 4.94 8.81
C GLU A 633 -18.15 3.59 9.39
N GLN A 634 -18.81 2.50 8.98
CA GLN A 634 -18.57 1.14 9.49
C GLN A 634 -17.20 0.56 9.06
N TYR A 635 -16.56 1.13 8.04
CA TYR A 635 -15.19 0.76 7.66
C TYR A 635 -14.12 1.47 8.51
N VAL A 636 -14.50 2.51 9.25
CA VAL A 636 -13.56 3.42 9.95
C VAL A 636 -13.70 3.30 11.46
N LEU A 637 -14.94 3.24 11.96
CA LEU A 637 -15.26 3.08 13.38
C LEU A 637 -15.11 1.62 13.83
N PRO A 638 -14.86 1.36 15.13
CA PRO A 638 -14.73 0.00 15.65
C PRO A 638 -16.00 -0.84 15.47
N ASP A 639 -15.92 -1.90 14.67
CA ASP A 639 -17.05 -2.79 14.41
C ASP A 639 -17.44 -3.64 15.63
N HIS A 640 -18.75 -3.78 15.87
CA HIS A 640 -19.29 -4.53 17.00
C HIS A 640 -18.93 -6.03 16.97
N PHE A 641 -19.14 -6.67 15.82
CA PHE A 641 -18.96 -8.11 15.64
C PHE A 641 -17.48 -8.49 15.70
N ILE A 642 -16.61 -7.73 15.03
CA ILE A 642 -15.17 -7.94 15.02
C ILE A 642 -14.57 -7.83 16.42
N ASN A 643 -14.94 -6.81 17.20
CA ASN A 643 -14.42 -6.65 18.57
C ASN A 643 -14.93 -7.74 19.54
N LEU A 644 -16.20 -8.15 19.43
CA LEU A 644 -16.72 -9.28 20.19
C LEU A 644 -16.02 -10.60 19.82
N LEU A 645 -15.73 -10.79 18.53
CA LEU A 645 -15.02 -11.97 18.03
C LEU A 645 -13.57 -12.00 18.55
N LYS A 646 -12.85 -10.86 18.52
CA LYS A 646 -11.54 -10.71 19.17
C LYS A 646 -11.57 -11.16 20.63
N ILE A 647 -12.51 -10.64 21.43
CA ILE A 647 -12.63 -11.00 22.85
C ILE A 647 -12.88 -12.50 23.03
N ARG A 648 -13.83 -13.08 22.28
CA ARG A 648 -14.10 -14.53 22.31
C ARG A 648 -12.83 -15.33 22.05
N ILE A 649 -12.07 -14.97 21.02
CA ILE A 649 -10.93 -15.75 20.59
C ILE A 649 -9.71 -15.55 21.49
N TYR A 650 -9.39 -14.32 21.92
CA TYR A 650 -8.31 -14.10 22.89
C TYR A 650 -8.58 -14.82 24.21
N TYR A 651 -9.85 -14.87 24.64
CA TYR A 651 -10.25 -15.67 25.78
C TYR A 651 -10.02 -17.18 25.57
N GLN A 652 -10.41 -17.70 24.42
CA GLN A 652 -10.21 -19.11 24.06
C GLN A 652 -8.70 -19.47 23.96
N CYS A 653 -7.86 -18.55 23.48
CA CYS A 653 -6.40 -18.68 23.49
C CYS A 653 -5.79 -18.61 24.89
N LEU A 654 -6.31 -17.75 25.79
CA LEU A 654 -5.91 -17.70 27.20
C LEU A 654 -6.26 -18.99 27.96
N LEU A 655 -7.31 -19.70 27.53
CA LEU A 655 -7.64 -21.05 28.01
C LEU A 655 -6.77 -22.16 27.39
N GLY A 656 -5.87 -21.84 26.46
CA GLY A 656 -4.99 -22.80 25.78
C GLY A 656 -5.64 -23.59 24.63
N GLN A 657 -6.86 -23.23 24.22
CA GLN A 657 -7.68 -23.87 23.19
C GLN A 657 -7.45 -23.23 21.80
N ASN A 658 -6.18 -23.12 21.39
CA ASN A 658 -5.80 -22.36 20.20
C ASN A 658 -6.25 -23.03 18.89
N LEU A 659 -6.29 -24.37 18.82
CA LEU A 659 -6.72 -25.08 17.62
C LEU A 659 -8.22 -24.93 17.40
N GLU A 660 -9.00 -25.02 18.49
CA GLU A 660 -10.44 -24.84 18.49
C GLU A 660 -10.83 -23.38 18.19
N ALA A 661 -9.96 -22.42 18.50
CA ALA A 661 -10.11 -21.02 18.10
C ALA A 661 -9.88 -20.81 16.59
N ILE A 662 -8.84 -21.45 16.03
CA ILE A 662 -8.57 -21.46 14.59
C ILE A 662 -9.74 -22.11 13.83
N GLU A 663 -10.19 -23.29 14.26
CA GLU A 663 -11.37 -23.96 13.68
C GLU A 663 -12.64 -23.11 13.76
N ALA A 664 -12.84 -22.36 14.85
CA ALA A 664 -13.99 -21.49 15.00
C ALA A 664 -13.99 -20.36 13.97
N LEU A 665 -12.82 -19.77 13.69
CA LEU A 665 -12.66 -18.72 12.68
C LEU A 665 -12.85 -19.29 11.26
N GLU A 666 -12.31 -20.47 10.96
CA GLU A 666 -12.54 -21.13 9.66
C GLU A 666 -14.02 -21.45 9.41
N LYS A 667 -14.75 -21.89 10.44
CA LYS A 667 -16.21 -22.11 10.37
C LYS A 667 -16.97 -20.79 10.18
N ILE A 668 -16.49 -19.67 10.74
CA ILE A 668 -17.08 -18.34 10.51
C ILE A 668 -16.84 -17.87 9.06
N LEU A 669 -15.63 -18.05 8.51
CA LEU A 669 -15.32 -17.73 7.11
C LEU A 669 -16.23 -18.48 6.12
N GLN A 670 -16.61 -19.73 6.41
CA GLN A 670 -17.54 -20.49 5.56
C GLN A 670 -18.96 -19.89 5.49
N PHE A 671 -19.36 -19.07 6.45
CA PHE A 671 -20.67 -18.41 6.44
C PHE A 671 -20.71 -17.12 5.61
N PHE A 672 -19.57 -16.46 5.45
CA PHE A 672 -19.41 -15.25 4.64
C PHE A 672 -18.82 -15.63 3.29
N ILE A 673 -19.71 -15.96 2.36
CA ILE A 673 -19.39 -16.18 0.95
C ILE A 673 -19.57 -14.84 0.23
N GLU A 674 -18.58 -14.41 -0.55
CA GLU A 674 -18.48 -13.09 -1.18
C GLU A 674 -19.70 -12.74 -2.05
N LYS A 675 -20.70 -12.07 -1.45
CA LYS A 675 -21.94 -11.64 -2.12
C LYS A 675 -22.21 -10.14 -2.03
N ASN A 676 -21.53 -9.45 -1.11
CA ASN A 676 -21.73 -8.03 -0.83
C ASN A 676 -20.54 -7.45 -0.06
N ASP A 677 -20.46 -6.12 -0.02
CA ASP A 677 -19.42 -5.34 0.65
C ASP A 677 -19.24 -5.70 2.14
N ARG A 678 -20.33 -5.93 2.87
CA ARG A 678 -20.30 -6.27 4.31
C ARG A 678 -19.62 -7.61 4.53
N HIS A 679 -19.97 -8.62 3.74
CA HIS A 679 -19.40 -9.97 3.84
C HIS A 679 -17.94 -9.98 3.42
N GLN A 680 -17.53 -9.20 2.41
CA GLN A 680 -16.12 -9.05 2.06
C GLN A 680 -15.32 -8.39 3.20
N PHE A 681 -15.81 -7.28 3.76
CA PHE A 681 -15.15 -6.62 4.90
C PHE A 681 -15.02 -7.53 6.13
N LEU A 682 -16.10 -8.21 6.53
CA LEU A 682 -16.05 -9.13 7.66
C LEU A 682 -15.09 -10.30 7.41
N ARG A 683 -15.00 -10.78 6.17
CA ARG A 683 -14.10 -11.86 5.77
C ARG A 683 -12.63 -11.42 5.78
N GLU A 684 -12.34 -10.22 5.29
CA GLU A 684 -11.02 -9.58 5.38
C GLU A 684 -10.54 -9.45 6.85
N GLU A 685 -11.37 -8.90 7.74
CA GLU A 685 -11.04 -8.73 9.16
C GLU A 685 -10.90 -10.08 9.90
N VAL A 686 -11.75 -11.07 9.60
CA VAL A 686 -11.64 -12.42 10.18
C VAL A 686 -10.37 -13.14 9.73
N LEU A 687 -9.91 -12.95 8.48
CA LEU A 687 -8.62 -13.46 8.01
C LEU A 687 -7.43 -12.79 8.71
N GLN A 688 -7.47 -11.47 8.96
CA GLN A 688 -6.44 -10.79 9.75
C GLN A 688 -6.35 -11.37 11.16
N ILE A 689 -7.50 -11.54 11.84
CA ILE A 689 -7.57 -12.15 13.17
C ILE A 689 -6.98 -13.57 13.13
N LEU A 690 -7.39 -14.41 12.17
CA LEU A 690 -6.90 -15.78 12.00
C LEU A 690 -5.37 -15.83 11.89
N LEU A 691 -4.77 -14.98 11.04
CA LEU A 691 -3.32 -14.94 10.86
C LEU A 691 -2.58 -14.50 12.13
N LYS A 692 -3.11 -13.50 12.87
CA LYS A 692 -2.55 -13.08 14.17
C LYS A 692 -2.52 -14.23 15.18
N ILE A 693 -3.56 -15.06 15.22
CA ILE A 693 -3.65 -16.20 16.16
C ILE A 693 -2.77 -17.38 15.73
N MET A 694 -2.62 -17.63 14.43
CA MET A 694 -1.69 -18.65 13.93
C MET A 694 -0.23 -18.33 14.27
N GLN A 695 0.10 -17.06 14.55
CA GLN A 695 1.40 -16.61 15.05
C GLN A 695 1.48 -16.54 16.59
N TRP A 696 0.44 -16.93 17.32
CA TRP A 696 0.39 -16.82 18.78
C TRP A 696 1.37 -17.80 19.48
N PRO A 697 2.14 -17.36 20.49
CA PRO A 697 3.12 -18.18 21.22
C PRO A 697 2.47 -19.19 22.19
N GLY A 698 1.71 -20.15 21.68
CA GLY A 698 1.09 -21.20 22.48
C GLY A 698 1.97 -22.45 22.59
N LYS A 699 2.17 -22.98 23.81
CA LYS A 699 2.79 -24.31 24.02
C LYS A 699 2.10 -25.44 23.23
N ASN A 700 0.80 -25.26 22.94
CA ASN A 700 -0.05 -26.22 22.23
C ASN A 700 -0.29 -25.85 20.76
N CYS A 701 0.31 -24.78 20.22
CA CYS A 701 -0.01 -24.26 18.89
C CYS A 701 1.24 -24.13 18.01
N ILE A 702 1.83 -25.28 17.67
CA ILE A 702 2.86 -25.36 16.63
C ILE A 702 2.14 -25.50 15.28
N VAL A 703 1.59 -24.39 14.77
CA VAL A 703 1.10 -24.33 13.39
C VAL A 703 2.31 -24.42 12.46
N SER A 704 2.25 -25.29 11.44
CA SER A 704 3.38 -25.44 10.54
C SER A 704 3.58 -24.17 9.70
N ASN A 705 4.84 -23.76 9.50
CA ASN A 705 5.20 -22.63 8.62
C ASN A 705 4.74 -22.82 7.15
N VAL A 706 4.33 -24.05 6.79
CA VAL A 706 3.71 -24.38 5.50
C VAL A 706 2.24 -23.98 5.52
N LEU A 707 1.44 -24.51 6.46
CA LEU A 707 0.01 -24.17 6.59
C LEU A 707 -0.21 -22.67 6.80
N PHE A 708 0.67 -22.00 7.55
CA PHE A 708 0.64 -20.54 7.71
C PHE A 708 0.90 -19.80 6.39
N PHE A 709 1.89 -20.24 5.61
CA PHE A 709 2.20 -19.65 4.31
C PHE A 709 1.09 -19.92 3.27
N ASP A 710 0.47 -21.10 3.31
CA ASP A 710 -0.64 -21.45 2.41
C ASP A 710 -1.88 -20.60 2.71
N LYS A 711 -2.19 -20.35 3.99
CA LYS A 711 -3.30 -19.46 4.42
C LYS A 711 -3.03 -18.00 4.04
N ILE A 712 -1.80 -17.50 4.20
CA ILE A 712 -1.39 -16.18 3.69
C ILE A 712 -1.50 -16.12 2.17
N SER A 713 -1.11 -17.19 1.47
CA SER A 713 -1.18 -17.24 0.02
C SER A 713 -2.61 -17.11 -0.47
N SER A 714 -3.53 -17.84 0.15
CA SER A 714 -4.98 -17.72 -0.09
C SER A 714 -5.52 -16.33 0.26
N ALA A 715 -5.08 -15.72 1.36
CA ALA A 715 -5.52 -14.38 1.76
C ALA A 715 -5.05 -13.28 0.79
N ILE A 716 -3.86 -13.40 0.19
CA ILE A 716 -3.35 -12.49 -0.84
C ILE A 716 -3.99 -12.77 -2.22
N GLU A 717 -4.49 -13.98 -2.47
CA GLU A 717 -5.30 -14.29 -3.66
C GLU A 717 -6.69 -13.67 -3.59
N GLU A 718 -7.28 -13.62 -2.40
CA GLU A 718 -8.59 -13.01 -2.15
C GLU A 718 -8.49 -11.47 -2.03
N PHE A 719 -7.48 -10.97 -1.30
CA PHE A 719 -7.29 -9.54 -1.00
C PHE A 719 -5.86 -9.05 -1.35
N PRO A 720 -5.55 -8.86 -2.64
CA PRO A 720 -4.19 -8.51 -3.10
C PRO A 720 -3.76 -7.08 -2.73
N GLU A 721 -4.66 -6.21 -2.28
CA GLU A 721 -4.36 -4.82 -1.87
C GLU A 721 -4.25 -4.66 -0.34
N ASN A 722 -4.51 -5.70 0.47
CA ASN A 722 -4.43 -5.61 1.93
C ASN A 722 -2.97 -5.52 2.40
N LEU A 723 -2.62 -4.42 3.07
CA LEU A 723 -1.22 -4.14 3.48
C LEU A 723 -0.73 -5.13 4.54
N PHE A 724 -1.58 -5.53 5.48
CA PHE A 724 -1.23 -6.49 6.54
C PHE A 724 -0.89 -7.88 5.99
N PHE A 725 -1.62 -8.37 4.99
CA PHE A 725 -1.29 -9.66 4.36
C PHE A 725 0.04 -9.58 3.60
N LEU A 726 0.26 -8.50 2.85
CA LEU A 726 1.49 -8.27 2.09
C LEU A 726 2.71 -8.11 3.01
N SER A 727 2.60 -7.31 4.08
CA SER A 727 3.67 -7.10 5.06
C SER A 727 3.97 -8.38 5.83
N THR A 728 2.93 -9.09 6.31
CA THR A 728 3.10 -10.38 6.97
C THR A 728 3.82 -11.37 6.07
N ALA A 729 3.45 -11.49 4.79
CA ALA A 729 4.11 -12.37 3.83
C ALA A 729 5.60 -12.02 3.61
N VAL A 730 5.92 -10.73 3.51
CA VAL A 730 7.29 -10.22 3.34
C VAL A 730 8.17 -10.51 4.56
N LEU A 731 7.62 -10.45 5.77
CA LEU A 731 8.35 -10.60 7.03
C LEU A 731 8.66 -12.06 7.42
N ILE A 732 8.10 -13.06 6.74
CA ILE A 732 8.34 -14.49 7.03
C ILE A 732 9.80 -14.87 6.70
N GLN A 733 10.65 -14.90 7.73
CA GLN A 733 12.08 -15.23 7.61
C GLN A 733 12.33 -16.67 7.12
N ASN A 734 11.41 -17.60 7.41
CA ASN A 734 11.58 -19.03 7.17
C ASN A 734 11.20 -19.53 5.76
N GLN A 735 10.74 -18.66 4.84
CA GLN A 735 10.35 -19.05 3.48
C GLN A 735 11.33 -18.49 2.43
N PRO A 736 11.71 -19.30 1.42
CA PRO A 736 12.68 -18.91 0.41
C PRO A 736 12.10 -17.85 -0.54
N TRP A 737 12.94 -16.89 -0.92
CA TRP A 737 12.52 -15.68 -1.65
C TRP A 737 11.72 -15.96 -2.93
N TYR A 738 12.04 -17.01 -3.68
CA TYR A 738 11.33 -17.34 -4.93
C TYR A 738 9.84 -17.65 -4.71
N LYS A 739 9.43 -18.20 -3.55
CA LYS A 739 8.02 -18.44 -3.23
C LYS A 739 7.28 -17.14 -2.96
N ILE A 740 7.90 -16.24 -2.19
CA ILE A 740 7.34 -14.93 -1.85
C ILE A 740 7.25 -14.05 -3.11
N ARG A 741 8.29 -14.06 -3.94
CA ARG A 741 8.25 -13.42 -5.27
C ARG A 741 7.11 -14.01 -6.11
N LYS A 742 6.99 -15.33 -6.24
CA LYS A 742 5.88 -15.96 -6.99
C LYS A 742 4.51 -15.52 -6.44
N LEU A 743 4.35 -15.47 -5.13
CA LEU A 743 3.09 -15.10 -4.47
C LEU A 743 2.66 -13.66 -4.76
N LEU A 744 3.62 -12.73 -4.77
CA LEU A 744 3.39 -11.30 -4.96
C LEU A 744 3.44 -10.85 -6.44
N SER A 745 3.84 -11.71 -7.37
CA SER A 745 4.00 -11.32 -8.79
C SER A 745 2.63 -11.15 -9.45
N GLN A 746 2.44 -10.02 -10.14
CA GLN A 746 1.32 -9.75 -11.05
C GLN A 746 -0.08 -9.74 -10.39
N LYS A 747 -0.18 -9.46 -9.08
CA LYS A 747 -1.47 -9.39 -8.36
C LYS A 747 -2.00 -7.98 -8.10
N SER A 748 -1.13 -7.04 -7.77
CA SER A 748 -1.49 -5.63 -7.48
C SER A 748 -0.27 -4.72 -7.54
N VAL A 749 -0.50 -3.41 -7.65
CA VAL A 749 0.57 -2.40 -7.52
C VAL A 749 1.17 -2.48 -6.12
N ALA A 750 0.35 -2.66 -5.08
CA ALA A 750 0.80 -2.94 -3.73
C ALA A 750 1.73 -4.15 -3.65
N SER A 751 1.37 -5.28 -4.29
CA SER A 751 2.23 -6.47 -4.27
C SER A 751 3.60 -6.21 -4.90
N VAL A 752 3.68 -5.39 -5.96
CA VAL A 752 4.96 -4.98 -6.58
C VAL A 752 5.77 -4.09 -5.64
N ILE A 753 5.13 -3.12 -4.96
CA ILE A 753 5.78 -2.31 -3.93
C ILE A 753 6.31 -3.23 -2.83
N PHE A 754 5.50 -4.12 -2.26
CA PHE A 754 5.90 -5.09 -1.23
C PHE A 754 6.96 -6.10 -1.70
N GLN A 755 7.05 -6.43 -3.00
CA GLN A 755 8.23 -7.12 -3.52
C GLN A 755 9.49 -6.27 -3.38
N ILE A 756 9.46 -5.00 -3.78
CA ILE A 756 10.60 -4.08 -3.66
C ILE A 756 10.97 -3.89 -2.17
N VAL A 757 9.98 -3.75 -1.28
CA VAL A 757 10.19 -3.70 0.18
C VAL A 757 10.85 -4.98 0.68
N GLY A 758 10.33 -6.14 0.31
CA GLY A 758 10.86 -7.44 0.71
C GLY A 758 12.28 -7.71 0.20
N ILE A 759 12.62 -7.24 -1.01
CA ILE A 759 13.98 -7.24 -1.52
C ILE A 759 14.86 -6.32 -0.66
N ARG A 760 14.44 -5.08 -0.40
CA ARG A 760 15.23 -4.13 0.40
C ARG A 760 15.46 -4.65 1.82
N ILE A 761 14.42 -5.12 2.52
CA ILE A 761 14.52 -5.70 3.87
C ILE A 761 15.48 -6.91 3.91
N ARG A 762 15.54 -7.71 2.84
CA ARG A 762 16.34 -8.96 2.80
C ARG A 762 17.74 -8.83 2.21
N PHE A 763 18.02 -7.84 1.35
CA PHE A 763 19.22 -7.88 0.48
C PHE A 763 20.08 -6.61 0.36
N LEU A 764 19.60 -5.40 0.65
CA LEU A 764 20.34 -4.11 0.58
C LEU A 764 21.66 -4.06 -0.23
N LEU A 765 21.57 -4.13 -1.57
CA LEU A 765 22.23 -3.22 -2.54
C LEU A 765 22.22 -3.80 -3.97
N ASN A 766 21.63 -3.05 -4.90
CA ASN A 766 22.13 -2.80 -6.27
C ASN A 766 21.17 -1.79 -6.92
N ARG A 767 21.71 -0.79 -7.64
CA ARG A 767 20.94 0.25 -8.33
C ARG A 767 21.58 0.53 -9.70
N GLU A 768 20.84 0.25 -10.75
CA GLU A 768 20.78 0.94 -12.06
C GLU A 768 19.76 0.17 -12.93
N MET A 769 19.19 0.83 -13.95
CA MET A 769 18.00 0.45 -14.75
C MET A 769 16.62 0.78 -14.13
N TYR A 770 15.66 1.01 -15.05
CA TYR A 770 14.22 1.28 -14.94
C TYR A 770 13.71 2.73 -14.92
N LEU A 771 14.51 3.74 -14.54
CA LEU A 771 14.02 5.14 -14.47
C LEU A 771 13.47 5.67 -15.81
N ASP A 772 14.14 5.38 -16.93
CA ASP A 772 13.76 5.90 -18.25
C ASP A 772 12.40 5.39 -18.76
N ASN A 773 12.01 4.16 -18.40
CA ASN A 773 10.72 3.62 -18.81
C ASN A 773 9.59 4.28 -18.02
N ASP A 774 9.76 4.43 -16.71
CA ASP A 774 8.76 5.00 -15.81
C ASP A 774 8.47 6.48 -16.14
N ILE A 775 9.49 7.26 -16.50
CA ILE A 775 9.33 8.67 -16.94
C ILE A 775 8.57 8.77 -18.26
N ASN A 776 8.83 7.87 -19.21
CA ASN A 776 8.15 7.86 -20.51
C ASN A 776 6.67 7.49 -20.40
N GLU A 777 6.30 6.61 -19.46
CA GLU A 777 4.91 6.22 -19.20
C GLU A 777 4.16 7.21 -18.30
N CYS A 778 4.86 7.88 -17.37
CA CYS A 778 4.29 8.82 -16.39
C CYS A 778 4.86 10.26 -16.45
N PRO A 779 4.86 10.93 -17.62
CA PRO A 779 5.54 12.23 -17.82
C PRO A 779 4.97 13.41 -17.01
N TRP A 780 3.79 13.26 -16.39
CA TRP A 780 3.19 14.27 -15.52
C TRP A 780 3.60 14.15 -14.04
N ASN A 781 4.28 13.06 -13.65
CA ASN A 781 4.58 12.79 -12.26
C ASN A 781 5.92 13.39 -11.85
N LYS A 782 5.88 14.63 -11.32
CA LYS A 782 7.05 15.38 -10.84
C LYS A 782 7.97 14.56 -9.93
N ALA A 783 7.40 13.67 -9.11
CA ALA A 783 8.17 12.85 -8.17
C ALA A 783 9.25 12.03 -8.87
N LEU A 784 8.96 11.47 -10.05
CA LEU A 784 9.91 10.63 -10.80
C LEU A 784 11.16 11.41 -11.25
N TYR A 785 10.98 12.66 -11.67
CA TYR A 785 12.08 13.56 -12.05
C TYR A 785 12.91 14.01 -10.85
N VAL A 786 12.23 14.41 -9.76
CA VAL A 786 12.88 14.85 -8.50
C VAL A 786 13.64 13.69 -7.84
N ASP A 787 13.09 12.47 -7.91
CA ASP A 787 13.80 11.28 -7.50
C ASP A 787 14.96 10.99 -8.44
N GLY A 788 14.76 11.02 -9.77
CA GLY A 788 15.82 10.90 -10.77
C GLY A 788 17.05 11.77 -10.48
N CYS A 789 16.84 13.01 -10.05
CA CYS A 789 17.90 13.93 -9.62
C CYS A 789 18.73 13.44 -8.41
N ILE A 790 18.16 12.61 -7.52
CA ILE A 790 18.88 11.92 -6.42
C ILE A 790 19.75 10.78 -6.96
N TYR A 791 19.21 10.01 -7.91
CA TYR A 791 19.84 8.77 -8.40
C TYR A 791 20.89 9.02 -9.48
N VAL A 792 20.71 10.07 -10.29
CA VAL A 792 21.52 10.38 -11.47
C VAL A 792 21.92 11.88 -11.47
N PRO A 793 22.75 12.35 -10.52
CA PRO A 793 23.02 13.79 -10.35
C PRO A 793 23.63 14.50 -11.56
N GLN A 794 24.26 13.76 -12.47
CA GLN A 794 24.83 14.27 -13.71
C GLN A 794 23.77 14.66 -14.77
N GLU A 795 22.58 14.04 -14.73
CA GLU A 795 21.48 14.34 -15.67
C GLU A 795 20.50 15.39 -15.10
N VAL A 796 20.80 16.00 -13.94
CA VAL A 796 19.94 17.02 -13.31
C VAL A 796 19.58 18.17 -14.27
N PRO A 797 20.51 18.75 -15.07
CA PRO A 797 20.14 19.78 -16.05
C PRO A 797 19.11 19.27 -17.08
N HIS A 798 19.29 18.05 -17.60
CA HIS A 798 18.35 17.47 -18.56
C HIS A 798 16.99 17.18 -17.92
N LEU A 799 16.95 16.69 -16.68
CA LEU A 799 15.71 16.47 -15.93
C LEU A 799 15.00 17.81 -15.60
N GLN A 800 15.76 18.89 -15.34
CA GLN A 800 15.23 20.24 -15.18
C GLN A 800 14.63 20.77 -16.49
N ASP A 801 15.32 20.62 -17.62
CA ASP A 801 14.80 20.98 -18.94
C ASP A 801 13.48 20.25 -19.24
N LEU A 802 13.39 18.95 -18.93
CA LEU A 802 12.15 18.18 -19.08
C LEU A 802 11.03 18.65 -18.14
N LEU A 803 11.33 18.98 -16.87
CA LEU A 803 10.35 19.56 -15.95
C LEU A 803 9.77 20.89 -16.51
N ILE A 804 10.64 21.74 -17.08
CA ILE A 804 10.24 23.01 -17.73
C ILE A 804 9.42 22.72 -19.01
N GLU A 805 9.87 21.81 -19.86
CA GLU A 805 9.20 21.44 -21.11
C GLU A 805 7.76 20.94 -20.87
N LYS A 806 7.56 20.06 -19.87
CA LYS A 806 6.22 19.55 -19.51
C LYS A 806 5.40 20.54 -18.66
N GLN A 807 6.00 21.66 -18.25
CA GLN A 807 5.40 22.70 -17.42
C GLN A 807 4.97 22.16 -16.05
N LEU A 808 5.80 21.29 -15.47
CA LEU A 808 5.67 20.77 -14.12
C LEU A 808 6.09 21.85 -13.11
N ARG A 809 5.51 21.82 -11.90
CA ARG A 809 5.76 22.84 -10.88
C ARG A 809 7.18 22.76 -10.34
N ILE A 810 8.04 23.70 -10.71
CA ILE A 810 9.35 23.93 -10.08
C ILE A 810 9.19 25.05 -9.05
N TYR A 811 9.70 24.84 -7.83
CA TYR A 811 9.64 25.82 -6.73
C TYR A 811 10.89 26.68 -6.60
N ALA A 812 12.05 26.19 -7.05
CA ALA A 812 13.31 26.92 -7.09
C ALA A 812 13.83 26.96 -8.52
N LEU A 813 13.87 28.14 -9.13
CA LEU A 813 14.47 28.28 -10.46
C LEU A 813 15.99 28.17 -10.34
N PRO A 814 16.70 27.41 -11.19
CA PRO A 814 18.15 27.29 -11.12
C PRO A 814 18.86 28.65 -11.14
N GLU A 815 18.42 29.56 -12.02
CA GLU A 815 18.97 30.90 -12.19
C GLU A 815 18.74 31.79 -10.97
N GLU A 816 17.62 31.60 -10.25
CA GLU A 816 17.35 32.28 -8.98
C GLU A 816 18.36 31.84 -7.90
N LEU A 817 18.67 30.55 -7.86
CA LEU A 817 19.62 29.99 -6.88
C LEU A 817 21.07 30.34 -7.17
N ASP A 818 21.46 30.48 -8.44
CA ASP A 818 22.78 30.99 -8.82
C ASP A 818 22.99 32.40 -8.25
N ILE A 819 22.03 33.31 -8.49
CA ILE A 819 22.06 34.69 -7.95
C ILE A 819 22.09 34.68 -6.41
N LEU A 820 21.18 33.92 -5.76
CA LEU A 820 21.10 33.84 -4.29
C LEU A 820 22.33 33.20 -3.63
N ARG A 821 23.18 32.51 -4.41
CA ARG A 821 24.46 31.97 -3.97
C ARG A 821 25.63 32.92 -4.23
N GLU A 822 25.59 33.72 -5.29
CA GLU A 822 26.62 34.75 -5.55
C GLU A 822 26.50 35.96 -4.58
N ASP A 823 25.29 36.26 -4.11
CA ASP A 823 25.01 37.34 -3.15
C ASP A 823 25.40 36.98 -1.68
N LYS A 824 25.98 35.80 -1.38
CA LYS A 824 26.20 35.29 -0.01
C LYS A 824 27.59 34.73 0.28
#